data_AF-A0A9N9EYR8-F1
#
_entry.id   AF-A0A9N9EYR8-F1
#
_cell.length_a   1.000
_cell.length_b   1.000
_cell.length_c   1.000
_cell.angle_alpha   90.00
_cell.angle_beta   90.00
_cell.angle_gamma   90.00
#
_symmetry.space_group_name_H-M   'P 1'
#
loop_
_entity.id
_entity.type
_entity.pdbx_description
1 polymer ?
#
loop_
_entity_poly.entity_id
_entity_poly.type
_entity_poly.pdbx_seq_one_letter_code
_entity_poly.pdbx_strand_id
1 'polypeptide(L)'
;MLSRVSLNLSRRIIVSTAQMNKLSLRKVNVARIHSSIKNSPNSESPRCFSSTSRKYSAIAPLDTFPRRHNGSSEAEIKEMLKVVGVKDMEELVSKTIPASIRSTKPLSLEKGLTESELLKRLKSIASENKIYKSYIGMGYTGTIVPTVILRNILESPGWYTQVSELPFLNGLCNQKELLRKRSDFHWFVYTPYQPEISQGRLESLLNFQTMVTDITGMEIANASLLDEGTAAAEAMIMTFQAGKQKRPVFFVDEKCHPQTIACLKTRAECLGIHIVVGDALKYDFESNGKDLCGVLVQYPSTDGSIHDYSSLASKIHSLGGQVVCATDLLALTLLTPPGEWGADIAVGNSQRFGVPLGYGGPHAAFFACKDDHKRKIPGRLIGVARDSLGNKAYRLSLQTREQHIRREKATSNICTAQALLANMAAMYGVYHGPEGVKAIAGRVHDLTKILAAEVKHLGHKIKTEHFFDTLNIHVDNSEHIYKKAISACINLRKVDETTIGVTLDETVTEEDLKNLIRVFAKDPSYKPDFSRVHEPVIPDKFIRTSLFMQHPTFNSYHSETEMLRYIYHLQSKDLSLAHSMISLGSCTMKLNATTEMIPVTWPEFSEIHPFAPSDQAKGYKLLIQELERDLAEITGFDGVSLQPNSGAQGEYTGLRVIDAYHKSRGDNKRNVCLIPDSAHGTNPASAVMAGMSVVQIECKNGVLNMKDLEMKAEAHKDQLAAFMVTYPSTYGVFEDGVVQACEIIHKYGGQVYMDGANLNAQIGLCDPATIGAD
;
A
#
# COMPACT_ATOMS: atom_id res chain seq x y z
N MET A 1 10.36 51.83 -38.09
CA MET A 1 11.45 52.59 -38.77
C MET A 1 12.48 51.60 -39.31
N LEU A 2 13.36 52.02 -40.21
CA LEU A 2 14.14 51.13 -41.10
C LEU A 2 15.65 51.08 -40.81
N SER A 3 16.25 49.99 -41.29
CA SER A 3 17.66 49.83 -41.73
C SER A 3 18.78 49.69 -40.69
N ARG A 4 19.53 48.58 -40.82
CA ARG A 4 20.98 48.45 -41.15
C ARG A 4 21.37 46.95 -41.02
N VAL A 5 22.24 46.34 -41.84
CA VAL A 5 22.84 46.76 -43.13
C VAL A 5 23.26 45.51 -43.94
N SER A 6 23.23 45.63 -45.28
CA SER A 6 24.08 45.09 -46.37
C SER A 6 25.29 44.15 -46.07
N LEU A 7 25.82 43.30 -46.98
CA LEU A 7 25.50 42.89 -48.39
C LEU A 7 26.44 41.72 -48.83
N ASN A 8 26.10 41.00 -49.92
CA ASN A 8 27.01 40.26 -50.85
C ASN A 8 27.79 39.02 -50.29
N LEU A 9 28.33 38.03 -51.04
CA LEU A 9 28.26 37.53 -52.44
C LEU A 9 28.66 36.00 -52.37
N SER A 10 28.15 35.00 -53.10
CA SER A 10 28.32 34.75 -54.55
C SER A 10 27.66 33.44 -55.06
N ARG A 11 27.17 33.51 -56.30
CA ARG A 11 26.69 32.50 -57.30
C ARG A 11 27.44 31.14 -57.33
N ARG A 12 26.84 30.01 -57.80
CA ARG A 12 26.63 29.66 -59.24
C ARG A 12 25.80 28.38 -59.53
N ILE A 13 24.86 28.48 -60.51
CA ILE A 13 24.52 27.53 -61.65
C ILE A 13 23.94 26.13 -61.24
N ILE A 14 22.83 25.54 -61.74
CA ILE A 14 22.24 25.17 -63.08
C ILE A 14 20.68 25.13 -62.90
N VAL A 15 19.79 25.79 -63.69
CA VAL A 15 19.20 25.47 -65.04
C VAL A 15 18.35 24.15 -65.03
N SER A 16 17.15 23.95 -65.64
CA SER A 16 16.44 24.49 -66.84
C SER A 16 14.88 24.47 -66.74
N THR A 17 14.19 25.12 -67.70
CA THR A 17 12.80 24.91 -68.20
C THR A 17 12.63 23.56 -68.95
N ALA A 18 11.50 23.05 -69.52
CA ALA A 18 10.18 23.57 -69.98
C ALA A 18 9.17 22.38 -70.20
N GLN A 19 7.98 22.44 -70.86
CA GLN A 19 6.75 23.27 -70.71
C GLN A 19 5.63 22.79 -71.72
N MET A 20 4.33 23.02 -71.42
CA MET A 20 3.11 22.97 -72.30
C MET A 20 2.48 21.64 -72.84
N ASN A 21 1.19 21.44 -72.46
CA ASN A 21 -0.02 21.17 -73.28
C ASN A 21 -0.10 20.08 -74.39
N LYS A 22 -1.13 19.20 -74.32
CA LYS A 22 -2.35 19.30 -75.20
C LYS A 22 -3.49 18.27 -74.94
N LEU A 23 -4.71 18.69 -75.36
CA LEU A 23 -5.90 17.91 -75.79
C LEU A 23 -6.80 17.21 -74.73
N SER A 24 -8.01 16.83 -75.18
CA SER A 24 -9.24 16.82 -74.36
C SER A 24 -10.40 15.94 -74.88
N LEU A 25 -11.46 15.81 -74.07
CA LEU A 25 -12.89 15.54 -74.42
C LEU A 25 -13.36 14.10 -74.75
N ARG A 26 -14.03 13.45 -73.78
CA ARG A 26 -15.49 13.06 -73.73
C ARG A 26 -15.72 12.15 -72.49
N LYS A 27 -16.69 12.41 -71.59
CA LYS A 27 -18.14 12.04 -71.62
C LYS A 27 -18.34 10.53 -71.90
N VAL A 28 -19.16 9.77 -71.15
CA VAL A 28 -20.53 10.03 -70.61
C VAL A 28 -20.74 9.42 -69.21
N ASN A 29 -21.83 9.81 -68.51
CA ASN A 29 -22.33 9.27 -67.23
C ASN A 29 -23.85 9.02 -67.37
N VAL A 30 -24.46 8.00 -66.70
CA VAL A 30 -25.91 7.89 -66.29
C VAL A 30 -26.32 6.44 -65.88
N ALA A 31 -26.89 6.30 -64.66
CA ALA A 31 -27.95 5.36 -64.18
C ALA A 31 -27.83 3.80 -64.29
N ARG A 32 -28.57 2.95 -63.54
CA ARG A 32 -29.27 2.95 -62.20
C ARG A 32 -29.96 1.56 -61.99
N ILE A 33 -30.47 1.27 -60.78
CA ILE A 33 -31.55 0.31 -60.40
C ILE A 33 -31.15 -1.12 -59.91
N HIS A 34 -31.27 -1.28 -58.58
CA HIS A 34 -31.82 -2.37 -57.73
C HIS A 34 -31.60 -3.90 -57.94
N SER A 35 -31.62 -4.57 -56.77
CA SER A 35 -31.99 -5.98 -56.49
C SER A 35 -30.93 -7.07 -56.80
N SER A 36 -30.80 -8.18 -56.04
CA SER A 36 -31.30 -8.48 -54.68
C SER A 36 -30.64 -9.73 -54.07
N ILE A 37 -30.40 -9.72 -52.74
CA ILE A 37 -30.54 -10.86 -51.80
C ILE A 37 -29.50 -12.03 -51.84
N LYS A 38 -29.18 -12.50 -50.61
CA LYS A 38 -28.68 -13.84 -50.16
C LYS A 38 -27.18 -14.15 -49.98
N ASN A 39 -26.97 -14.86 -48.86
CA ASN A 39 -25.95 -15.86 -48.52
C ASN A 39 -24.51 -15.42 -48.17
N SER A 40 -24.30 -15.19 -46.86
CA SER A 40 -23.03 -15.38 -46.16
C SER A 40 -23.07 -16.65 -45.28
N PRO A 41 -22.47 -17.77 -45.70
CA PRO A 41 -22.15 -18.91 -44.82
C PRO A 41 -20.73 -18.77 -44.23
N ASN A 42 -20.35 -19.37 -43.10
CA ASN A 42 -21.15 -20.14 -42.13
C ASN A 42 -20.53 -20.01 -40.72
N SER A 43 -21.34 -20.20 -39.69
CA SER A 43 -20.88 -20.68 -38.38
C SER A 43 -20.55 -22.17 -38.45
N GLU A 44 -19.57 -22.68 -37.69
CA GLU A 44 -19.60 -24.11 -37.32
C GLU A 44 -18.70 -24.50 -36.13
N SER A 45 -19.17 -25.45 -35.34
CA SER A 45 -18.50 -26.11 -34.21
C SER A 45 -17.80 -27.41 -34.65
N PRO A 46 -16.84 -27.96 -33.89
CA PRO A 46 -15.86 -28.91 -34.44
C PRO A 46 -16.30 -30.40 -34.41
N ARG A 47 -16.00 -31.14 -35.49
CA ARG A 47 -15.49 -32.54 -35.50
C ARG A 47 -15.25 -33.06 -36.93
N CYS A 48 -14.00 -33.28 -37.31
CA CYS A 48 -13.61 -34.34 -38.26
C CYS A 48 -12.12 -34.69 -38.08
N PHE A 49 -11.75 -35.96 -38.22
CA PHE A 49 -10.36 -36.41 -38.16
C PHE A 49 -9.77 -36.49 -39.57
N SER A 50 -8.83 -35.59 -39.90
CA SER A 50 -7.90 -35.77 -41.02
C SER A 50 -6.54 -35.16 -40.68
N SER A 51 -5.47 -35.81 -41.12
CA SER A 51 -4.10 -35.54 -40.67
C SER A 51 -3.33 -34.60 -41.60
N THR A 52 -3.56 -33.28 -41.49
CA THR A 52 -2.77 -32.26 -42.19
C THR A 52 -2.52 -31.01 -41.35
N SER A 53 -1.33 -30.42 -41.53
CA SER A 53 -0.86 -29.09 -41.08
C SER A 53 -1.40 -28.52 -39.74
N ARG A 54 -0.50 -28.42 -38.75
CA ARG A 54 -0.62 -27.46 -37.64
C ARG A 54 -0.91 -26.05 -38.21
N LYS A 55 -2.03 -25.42 -37.82
CA LYS A 55 -2.35 -24.02 -38.17
C LYS A 55 -1.51 -23.00 -37.38
N TYR A 56 -0.19 -23.12 -37.41
CA TYR A 56 0.70 -22.06 -36.92
C TYR A 56 0.81 -20.98 -38.00
N SER A 57 0.37 -19.76 -37.68
CA SER A 57 0.75 -18.58 -38.46
C SER A 57 2.23 -18.30 -38.22
N ALA A 58 3.03 -18.23 -39.28
CA ALA A 58 4.47 -17.99 -39.21
C ALA A 58 4.85 -16.60 -38.66
N ILE A 59 3.87 -15.71 -38.47
CA ILE A 59 4.03 -14.34 -37.96
C ILE A 59 3.28 -14.09 -36.64
N ALA A 60 2.63 -15.10 -36.05
CA ALA A 60 1.96 -14.94 -34.77
C ALA A 60 2.94 -15.13 -33.60
N PRO A 61 2.88 -14.29 -32.54
CA PRO A 61 3.72 -14.47 -31.37
C PRO A 61 3.38 -15.75 -30.60
N LEU A 62 4.40 -16.34 -29.97
CA LEU A 62 4.29 -17.62 -29.24
C LEU A 62 4.25 -17.43 -27.72
N ASP A 63 4.68 -16.28 -27.22
CA ASP A 63 4.74 -15.85 -25.81
C ASP A 63 3.42 -15.21 -25.32
N THR A 64 2.29 -15.77 -25.75
CA THR A 64 0.96 -15.33 -25.31
C THR A 64 0.68 -15.76 -23.87
N PHE A 65 0.26 -14.80 -23.03
CA PHE A 65 0.11 -14.99 -21.60
C PHE A 65 -1.07 -15.88 -21.14
N PRO A 66 -2.28 -15.85 -21.75
CA PRO A 66 -3.43 -16.61 -21.23
C PRO A 66 -3.21 -18.12 -21.13
N ARG A 67 -2.37 -18.71 -22.00
CA ARG A 67 -1.96 -20.12 -21.98
C ARG A 67 -0.83 -20.44 -20.98
N ARG A 68 -0.46 -19.48 -20.14
CA ARG A 68 0.46 -19.60 -18.99
C ARG A 68 -0.28 -19.35 -17.69
N HIS A 69 -1.16 -18.35 -17.69
CA HIS A 69 -2.01 -18.01 -16.54
C HIS A 69 -3.08 -19.08 -16.28
N ASN A 70 -3.77 -19.55 -17.33
CA ASN A 70 -4.78 -20.58 -17.20
C ASN A 70 -4.13 -21.96 -17.23
N GLY A 71 -4.17 -22.68 -16.11
CA GLY A 71 -3.51 -23.99 -15.97
C GLY A 71 -4.15 -25.13 -16.77
N SER A 72 -5.47 -25.09 -16.98
CA SER A 72 -6.21 -26.16 -17.66
C SER A 72 -6.14 -26.05 -19.19
N SER A 73 -5.81 -27.16 -19.86
CA SER A 73 -5.88 -27.28 -21.31
C SER A 73 -7.33 -27.44 -21.81
N GLU A 74 -7.52 -27.26 -23.11
CA GLU A 74 -8.79 -27.57 -23.79
C GLU A 74 -9.30 -29.00 -23.55
N ALA A 75 -8.42 -29.97 -23.30
CA ALA A 75 -8.82 -31.36 -23.07
C ALA A 75 -9.41 -31.53 -21.67
N GLU A 76 -8.71 -31.02 -20.65
CA GLU A 76 -9.15 -31.03 -19.25
C GLU A 76 -10.44 -30.20 -19.07
N ILE A 77 -10.57 -29.06 -19.76
CA ILE A 77 -11.81 -28.27 -19.76
C ILE A 77 -12.98 -29.10 -20.29
N LYS A 78 -12.81 -29.84 -21.40
CA LYS A 78 -13.87 -30.69 -21.96
C LYS A 78 -14.19 -31.89 -21.06
N GLU A 79 -13.24 -32.37 -20.28
CA GLU A 79 -13.47 -33.42 -19.27
C GLU A 79 -14.21 -32.87 -18.04
N MET A 80 -13.80 -31.72 -17.49
CA MET A 80 -14.49 -31.04 -16.38
C MET A 80 -15.94 -30.69 -16.74
N LEU A 81 -16.18 -30.11 -17.93
CA LEU A 81 -17.54 -29.80 -18.41
C LEU A 81 -18.42 -31.07 -18.51
N LYS A 82 -17.84 -32.20 -18.96
CA LYS A 82 -18.52 -33.50 -19.00
C LYS A 82 -18.86 -34.02 -17.59
N VAL A 83 -17.99 -33.81 -16.60
CA VAL A 83 -18.24 -34.18 -15.19
C VAL A 83 -19.33 -33.30 -14.57
N VAL A 84 -19.36 -32.00 -14.90
CA VAL A 84 -20.39 -31.05 -14.44
C VAL A 84 -21.74 -31.23 -15.17
N GLY A 85 -21.76 -31.88 -16.33
CA GLY A 85 -22.98 -32.16 -17.09
C GLY A 85 -23.45 -31.00 -17.98
N VAL A 86 -22.50 -30.29 -18.60
CA VAL A 86 -22.73 -29.14 -19.50
C VAL A 86 -21.97 -29.32 -20.82
N LYS A 87 -22.51 -28.75 -21.91
CA LYS A 87 -21.97 -28.91 -23.28
C LYS A 87 -20.71 -28.07 -23.53
N ASP A 88 -20.64 -26.88 -22.95
CA ASP A 88 -19.60 -25.87 -23.13
C ASP A 88 -19.57 -24.86 -21.96
N MET A 89 -18.59 -23.96 -21.97
CA MET A 89 -18.44 -22.89 -20.97
C MET A 89 -19.61 -21.89 -21.01
N GLU A 90 -20.26 -21.69 -22.15
CA GLU A 90 -21.39 -20.76 -22.27
C GLU A 90 -22.61 -21.31 -21.52
N GLU A 91 -22.89 -22.62 -21.64
CA GLU A 91 -23.92 -23.27 -20.84
C GLU A 91 -23.60 -23.19 -19.34
N LEU A 92 -22.35 -23.45 -18.95
CA LEU A 92 -21.92 -23.34 -17.56
C LEU A 92 -22.17 -21.93 -16.98
N VAL A 93 -21.72 -20.88 -17.68
CA VAL A 93 -21.97 -19.48 -17.29
C VAL A 93 -23.48 -19.19 -17.23
N SER A 94 -24.25 -19.62 -18.24
CA SER A 94 -25.71 -19.37 -18.29
C SER A 94 -26.52 -20.06 -17.20
N LYS A 95 -25.98 -21.13 -16.59
CA LYS A 95 -26.57 -21.83 -15.43
C LYS A 95 -26.04 -21.31 -14.08
N THR A 96 -25.00 -20.48 -14.09
CA THR A 96 -24.30 -20.03 -12.86
C THR A 96 -24.55 -18.55 -12.55
N ILE A 97 -24.58 -17.69 -13.58
CA ILE A 97 -24.74 -16.23 -13.42
C ILE A 97 -26.16 -15.84 -13.88
N PRO A 98 -26.97 -15.17 -13.04
CA PRO A 98 -28.31 -14.72 -13.39
C PRO A 98 -28.35 -13.91 -14.69
N ALA A 99 -29.31 -14.23 -15.54
CA ALA A 99 -29.42 -13.64 -16.89
C ALA A 99 -29.72 -12.12 -16.88
N SER A 100 -30.13 -11.57 -15.74
CA SER A 100 -30.39 -10.14 -15.51
C SER A 100 -29.13 -9.28 -15.39
N ILE A 101 -28.05 -9.82 -14.78
CA ILE A 101 -26.80 -9.09 -14.51
C ILE A 101 -25.65 -9.48 -15.45
N ARG A 102 -25.82 -10.55 -16.22
CA ARG A 102 -24.81 -11.05 -17.15
C ARG A 102 -24.62 -10.07 -18.32
N SER A 103 -23.40 -9.59 -18.51
CA SER A 103 -23.07 -8.68 -19.60
C SER A 103 -23.37 -9.29 -20.97
N THR A 104 -23.87 -8.46 -21.86
CA THR A 104 -24.15 -8.79 -23.27
C THR A 104 -23.07 -8.25 -24.23
N LYS A 105 -21.99 -7.65 -23.69
CA LYS A 105 -20.91 -7.02 -24.46
C LYS A 105 -19.54 -7.50 -23.93
N PRO A 106 -18.53 -7.67 -24.81
CA PRO A 106 -17.15 -7.80 -24.35
C PRO A 106 -16.66 -6.48 -23.73
N LEU A 107 -15.75 -6.56 -22.77
CA LEU A 107 -15.06 -5.40 -22.20
C LEU A 107 -14.32 -4.60 -23.29
N SER A 108 -14.43 -3.28 -23.26
CA SER A 108 -13.84 -2.33 -24.20
C SER A 108 -12.36 -2.01 -23.90
N LEU A 109 -11.60 -3.01 -23.46
CA LEU A 109 -10.19 -2.89 -23.10
C LEU A 109 -9.24 -2.90 -24.32
N GLU A 110 -8.03 -2.40 -24.13
CA GLU A 110 -6.94 -2.55 -25.11
C GLU A 110 -6.62 -4.04 -25.36
N LYS A 111 -6.17 -4.36 -26.58
CA LYS A 111 -5.84 -5.75 -26.94
C LYS A 111 -4.67 -6.25 -26.09
N GLY A 112 -4.91 -7.31 -25.32
CA GLY A 112 -3.90 -7.98 -24.50
C GLY A 112 -2.59 -8.30 -25.25
N LEU A 113 -1.48 -7.97 -24.59
CA LEU A 113 -0.11 -8.04 -25.09
C LEU A 113 0.49 -9.44 -24.90
N THR A 114 1.60 -9.72 -25.59
CA THR A 114 2.48 -10.84 -25.21
C THR A 114 3.30 -10.49 -23.96
N GLU A 115 3.93 -11.50 -23.35
CA GLU A 115 4.81 -11.28 -22.20
C GLU A 115 6.01 -10.36 -22.55
N SER A 116 6.60 -10.52 -23.74
CA SER A 116 7.69 -9.66 -24.23
C SER A 116 7.21 -8.25 -24.58
N GLU A 117 6.01 -8.11 -25.15
CA GLU A 117 5.40 -6.82 -25.46
C GLU A 117 5.06 -6.03 -24.19
N LEU A 118 4.54 -6.71 -23.16
CA LEU A 118 4.22 -6.09 -21.86
C LEU A 118 5.48 -5.52 -21.19
N LEU A 119 6.55 -6.31 -21.06
CA LEU A 119 7.81 -5.82 -20.46
C LEU A 119 8.41 -4.65 -21.26
N LYS A 120 8.31 -4.67 -22.60
CA LYS A 120 8.76 -3.57 -23.46
C LYS A 120 7.91 -2.30 -23.27
N ARG A 121 6.58 -2.43 -23.19
CA ARG A 121 5.65 -1.31 -22.95
C ARG A 121 5.89 -0.71 -21.56
N LEU A 122 5.93 -1.55 -20.52
CA LEU A 122 6.20 -1.12 -19.15
C LEU A 122 7.57 -0.47 -19.02
N LYS A 123 8.63 -0.95 -19.69
CA LYS A 123 9.95 -0.28 -19.62
C LYS A 123 9.94 1.08 -20.32
N SER A 124 9.16 1.24 -21.39
CA SER A 124 8.93 2.55 -22.02
C SER A 124 8.19 3.51 -21.08
N ILE A 125 7.14 3.05 -20.39
CA ILE A 125 6.41 3.84 -19.39
C ILE A 125 7.33 4.23 -18.23
N ALA A 126 8.08 3.26 -17.70
CA ALA A 126 9.05 3.47 -16.62
C ALA A 126 10.10 4.53 -17.01
N SER A 127 10.58 4.55 -18.25
CA SER A 127 11.58 5.52 -18.72
C SER A 127 11.10 6.99 -18.81
N GLU A 128 9.80 7.27 -18.63
CA GLU A 128 9.29 8.63 -18.44
C GLU A 128 9.43 9.13 -16.98
N ASN A 129 9.76 8.25 -16.02
CA ASN A 129 10.13 8.65 -14.66
C ASN A 129 11.59 9.12 -14.61
N LYS A 130 11.88 10.10 -13.75
CA LYS A 130 13.22 10.66 -13.53
C LYS A 130 13.69 10.31 -12.13
N ILE A 131 14.72 9.47 -12.02
CA ILE A 131 15.33 9.12 -10.73
C ILE A 131 16.24 10.26 -10.29
N TYR A 132 15.82 11.02 -9.28
CA TYR A 132 16.55 12.16 -8.68
C TYR A 132 16.90 11.83 -7.22
N LYS A 133 18.10 12.25 -6.77
CA LYS A 133 18.53 12.11 -5.36
C LYS A 133 17.61 12.93 -4.48
N SER A 134 16.82 12.29 -3.62
CA SER A 134 15.63 12.90 -3.02
C SER A 134 15.72 13.06 -1.50
N TYR A 135 16.24 14.21 -1.07
CA TYR A 135 16.45 14.59 0.33
C TYR A 135 15.23 15.32 0.92
N ILE A 136 14.01 14.86 0.57
CA ILE A 136 12.74 15.44 1.03
C ILE A 136 12.41 14.97 2.46
N GLY A 137 12.72 13.71 2.79
CA GLY A 137 12.36 13.10 4.06
C GLY A 137 10.84 12.89 4.18
N MET A 138 10.25 13.38 5.26
CA MET A 138 8.81 13.25 5.54
C MET A 138 8.32 11.79 5.63
N GLY A 139 9.11 10.90 6.25
CA GLY A 139 8.75 9.49 6.51
C GLY A 139 9.28 8.50 5.46
N TYR A 140 10.05 8.98 4.48
CA TYR A 140 10.65 8.21 3.40
C TYR A 140 12.08 8.70 3.15
N THR A 141 13.03 7.78 2.96
CA THR A 141 14.45 8.09 2.70
C THR A 141 15.10 7.02 1.82
N GLY A 142 16.17 7.34 1.09
CA GLY A 142 16.95 6.32 0.38
C GLY A 142 17.51 5.25 1.34
N THR A 143 17.56 4.01 0.87
CA THR A 143 18.20 2.89 1.59
C THR A 143 18.85 1.94 0.58
N ILE A 144 19.94 1.31 0.99
CA ILE A 144 20.63 0.28 0.22
C ILE A 144 19.96 -1.05 0.56
N VAL A 145 19.02 -1.48 -0.29
CA VAL A 145 18.43 -2.82 -0.19
C VAL A 145 19.53 -3.87 -0.40
N PRO A 146 19.86 -4.74 0.58
CA PRO A 146 20.90 -5.73 0.40
C PRO A 146 20.51 -6.71 -0.71
N THR A 147 21.38 -6.91 -1.69
CA THR A 147 21.10 -7.69 -2.91
C THR A 147 20.68 -9.13 -2.62
N VAL A 148 21.23 -9.72 -1.55
CA VAL A 148 20.83 -11.05 -1.05
C VAL A 148 19.39 -11.08 -0.53
N ILE A 149 18.89 -9.99 0.08
CA ILE A 149 17.51 -9.86 0.56
C ILE A 149 16.58 -9.57 -0.63
N LEU A 150 16.95 -8.64 -1.52
CA LEU A 150 16.22 -8.32 -2.75
C LEU A 150 15.93 -9.60 -3.55
N ARG A 151 16.99 -10.34 -3.90
CA ARG A 151 16.90 -11.49 -4.80
C ARG A 151 16.25 -12.72 -4.16
N ASN A 152 16.50 -12.98 -2.88
CA ASN A 152 16.06 -14.23 -2.24
C ASN A 152 14.79 -14.07 -1.39
N ILE A 153 14.24 -12.86 -1.24
CA ILE A 153 12.94 -12.59 -0.59
C ILE A 153 11.98 -11.87 -1.54
N LEU A 154 12.28 -10.64 -1.97
CA LEU A 154 11.34 -9.84 -2.77
C LEU A 154 11.14 -10.43 -4.19
N GLU A 155 12.22 -10.92 -4.80
CA GLU A 155 12.18 -11.58 -6.12
C GLU A 155 11.97 -13.12 -6.02
N SER A 156 11.79 -13.66 -4.81
CA SER A 156 11.62 -15.10 -4.58
C SER A 156 10.14 -15.49 -4.44
N PRO A 157 9.55 -16.25 -5.39
CA PRO A 157 8.18 -16.74 -5.26
C PRO A 157 8.02 -17.66 -4.04
N GLY A 158 9.11 -18.28 -3.59
CA GLY A 158 9.15 -19.04 -2.34
C GLY A 158 8.88 -18.22 -1.08
N TRP A 159 8.91 -16.88 -1.16
CA TRP A 159 8.48 -15.96 -0.10
C TRP A 159 7.18 -15.24 -0.43
N TYR A 160 7.05 -14.61 -1.61
CA TYR A 160 5.87 -13.80 -1.90
C TYR A 160 4.59 -14.62 -2.23
N THR A 161 4.70 -15.92 -2.52
CA THR A 161 3.52 -16.80 -2.75
C THR A 161 3.21 -17.75 -1.59
N GLN A 162 3.78 -17.55 -0.39
CA GLN A 162 3.57 -18.48 0.74
C GLN A 162 2.15 -18.38 1.30
N VAL A 163 1.46 -19.52 1.35
CA VAL A 163 0.18 -19.65 2.03
C VAL A 163 0.01 -21.07 2.60
N SER A 164 -0.74 -21.18 3.69
CA SER A 164 -0.90 -22.42 4.43
C SER A 164 -2.32 -23.02 4.28
N GLU A 165 -2.51 -23.93 3.33
CA GLU A 165 -3.61 -24.91 3.37
C GLU A 165 -3.21 -26.18 2.58
N LEU A 166 -3.61 -27.34 3.11
CA LEU A 166 -3.49 -28.65 2.47
C LEU A 166 -4.84 -29.38 2.59
N PRO A 167 -5.54 -29.71 1.49
CA PRO A 167 -6.86 -30.35 1.56
C PRO A 167 -6.88 -31.80 2.11
N PHE A 168 -5.71 -32.39 2.38
CA PHE A 168 -5.54 -33.81 2.66
C PHE A 168 -4.81 -34.08 3.99
N LEU A 169 -5.45 -33.79 5.13
CA LEU A 169 -5.24 -34.50 6.42
C LEU A 169 -6.29 -34.10 7.48
N ASN A 170 -7.11 -35.08 7.89
CA ASN A 170 -8.12 -35.11 8.98
C ASN A 170 -9.61 -34.97 8.60
N GLY A 171 -10.24 -36.11 8.28
CA GLY A 171 -11.70 -36.23 8.06
C GLY A 171 -12.57 -36.27 9.33
N LEU A 172 -12.24 -35.49 10.38
CA LEU A 172 -12.91 -35.54 11.70
C LEU A 172 -13.17 -34.16 12.33
N CYS A 173 -13.54 -33.15 11.53
CA CYS A 173 -14.11 -31.91 12.06
C CYS A 173 -15.24 -31.34 11.17
N ASN A 174 -16.21 -30.68 11.81
CA ASN A 174 -17.41 -30.17 11.14
C ASN A 174 -17.07 -29.02 10.17
N GLN A 175 -17.20 -29.26 8.87
CA GLN A 175 -16.91 -28.26 7.81
C GLN A 175 -17.76 -26.96 7.90
N LYS A 176 -18.87 -26.96 8.65
CA LYS A 176 -19.84 -25.84 8.70
C LYS A 176 -19.33 -24.53 9.33
N GLU A 177 -18.25 -24.54 10.11
CA GLU A 177 -17.71 -23.31 10.71
C GLU A 177 -16.47 -22.73 10.01
N LEU A 178 -15.75 -23.53 9.22
CA LEU A 178 -14.49 -23.11 8.59
C LEU A 178 -14.70 -22.28 7.30
N LEU A 179 -15.74 -22.59 6.53
CA LEU A 179 -16.02 -21.98 5.21
C LEU A 179 -16.47 -20.51 5.25
N ARG A 180 -16.58 -19.89 6.44
CA ARG A 180 -17.31 -18.62 6.62
C ARG A 180 -16.44 -17.35 6.56
N LYS A 181 -15.16 -17.45 6.15
CA LYS A 181 -14.15 -16.38 6.35
C LYS A 181 -12.99 -16.40 5.33
N ARG A 182 -12.69 -15.24 4.72
CA ARG A 182 -11.36 -14.63 4.41
C ARG A 182 -11.13 -14.20 2.95
N SER A 183 -10.83 -12.92 2.76
CA SER A 183 -10.41 -12.31 1.49
C SER A 183 -9.12 -11.50 1.62
N ASP A 184 -8.36 -11.38 0.52
CA ASP A 184 -7.47 -10.26 0.08
C ASP A 184 -6.40 -10.70 -0.96
N PHE A 185 -5.65 -9.74 -1.53
CA PHE A 185 -5.06 -9.76 -2.89
C PHE A 185 -3.51 -9.93 -3.04
N HIS A 186 -3.08 -9.95 -4.32
CA HIS A 186 -1.85 -10.50 -4.92
C HIS A 186 -0.45 -9.97 -4.60
N TRP A 187 -0.25 -9.07 -3.64
CA TRP A 187 1.09 -8.51 -3.33
C TRP A 187 1.61 -8.79 -1.92
N PHE A 188 0.87 -9.60 -1.15
CA PHE A 188 1.15 -9.84 0.27
C PHE A 188 1.39 -11.32 0.54
N VAL A 189 2.41 -11.63 1.36
CA VAL A 189 2.56 -12.99 1.89
C VAL A 189 1.32 -13.30 2.71
N TYR A 190 0.57 -14.33 2.32
CA TYR A 190 -0.72 -14.56 2.95
C TYR A 190 -0.55 -15.07 4.38
N THR A 191 -1.58 -14.79 5.18
CA THR A 191 -1.58 -14.99 6.62
C THR A 191 -1.19 -16.42 7.00
N PRO A 192 -0.26 -16.62 7.96
CA PRO A 192 0.12 -17.94 8.48
C PRO A 192 -0.98 -18.51 9.39
N TYR A 193 -2.05 -19.01 8.78
CA TYR A 193 -3.22 -19.56 9.49
C TYR A 193 -3.01 -21.01 9.99
N GLN A 194 -2.24 -21.83 9.28
CA GLN A 194 -1.73 -23.12 9.78
C GLN A 194 -0.25 -22.92 10.15
N PRO A 195 0.12 -22.78 11.44
CA PRO A 195 1.48 -22.45 11.83
C PRO A 195 2.49 -23.54 11.45
N GLU A 196 2.09 -24.81 11.40
CA GLU A 196 2.94 -25.99 11.19
C GLU A 196 3.69 -25.96 9.85
N ILE A 197 3.08 -25.36 8.83
CA ILE A 197 3.63 -25.15 7.47
C ILE A 197 3.88 -23.66 7.17
N SER A 198 4.18 -22.90 8.23
CA SER A 198 4.43 -21.44 8.19
C SER A 198 5.52 -20.97 9.17
N GLN A 199 6.34 -21.86 9.73
CA GLN A 199 7.28 -21.52 10.79
C GLN A 199 8.37 -20.53 10.35
N GLY A 200 8.72 -20.48 9.06
CA GLY A 200 9.69 -19.57 8.47
C GLY A 200 9.26 -18.11 8.55
N ARG A 201 8.13 -17.75 7.92
CA ARG A 201 7.62 -16.37 8.02
C ARG A 201 7.16 -16.01 9.42
N LEU A 202 6.72 -16.97 10.24
CA LEU A 202 6.42 -16.72 11.65
C LEU A 202 7.69 -16.38 12.46
N GLU A 203 8.80 -17.07 12.24
CA GLU A 203 10.10 -16.76 12.87
C GLU A 203 10.62 -15.39 12.40
N SER A 204 10.52 -15.09 11.10
CA SER A 204 10.91 -13.80 10.52
C SER A 204 10.06 -12.63 11.05
N LEU A 205 8.74 -12.79 11.17
CA LEU A 205 7.86 -11.78 11.77
C LEU A 205 8.07 -11.64 13.29
N LEU A 206 8.53 -12.69 13.99
CA LEU A 206 8.97 -12.57 15.38
C LEU A 206 10.31 -11.81 15.48
N ASN A 207 11.22 -11.97 14.52
CA ASN A 207 12.44 -11.14 14.43
C ASN A 207 12.08 -9.67 14.19
N PHE A 208 11.09 -9.37 13.33
CA PHE A 208 10.56 -8.01 13.14
C PHE A 208 10.05 -7.42 14.47
N GLN A 209 9.18 -8.16 15.17
CA GLN A 209 8.67 -7.72 16.47
C GLN A 209 9.80 -7.47 17.49
N THR A 210 10.78 -8.38 17.57
CA THR A 210 11.91 -8.28 18.52
C THR A 210 12.81 -7.08 18.20
N MET A 211 13.10 -6.85 16.91
CA MET A 211 13.84 -5.68 16.44
C MET A 211 13.12 -4.38 16.79
N VAL A 212 11.80 -4.32 16.60
CA VAL A 212 11.00 -3.13 16.93
C VAL A 212 10.94 -2.90 18.45
N THR A 213 10.71 -3.93 19.27
CA THR A 213 10.70 -3.78 20.74
C THR A 213 12.05 -3.29 21.26
N ASP A 214 13.14 -3.94 20.85
CA ASP A 214 14.50 -3.59 21.27
C ASP A 214 14.87 -2.16 20.84
N ILE A 215 14.56 -1.76 19.60
CA ILE A 215 14.88 -0.41 19.11
C ILE A 215 14.00 0.66 19.76
N THR A 216 12.70 0.42 19.97
CA THR A 216 11.78 1.43 20.55
C THR A 216 11.76 1.48 22.08
N GLY A 217 12.38 0.51 22.75
CA GLY A 217 12.32 0.36 24.22
C GLY A 217 10.93 -0.10 24.72
N MET A 218 10.10 -0.66 23.84
CA MET A 218 8.72 -1.07 24.13
C MET A 218 8.63 -2.56 24.44
N GLU A 219 7.62 -2.95 25.21
CA GLU A 219 7.48 -4.32 25.73
C GLU A 219 6.84 -5.30 24.72
N ILE A 220 6.01 -4.79 23.80
CA ILE A 220 5.35 -5.60 22.77
C ILE A 220 5.19 -4.83 21.47
N ALA A 221 5.47 -5.49 20.34
CA ALA A 221 5.25 -4.98 18.99
C ALA A 221 4.38 -5.93 18.16
N ASN A 222 3.71 -5.42 17.12
CA ASN A 222 2.87 -6.21 16.23
C ASN A 222 3.60 -6.64 14.94
N ALA A 223 2.99 -7.58 14.19
CA ALA A 223 3.48 -8.06 12.90
C ALA A 223 3.03 -7.13 11.75
N SER A 224 3.39 -5.85 11.86
CA SER A 224 3.15 -4.72 10.95
C SER A 224 1.72 -4.15 10.84
N LEU A 225 1.67 -2.87 10.46
CA LEU A 225 0.52 -2.11 9.94
C LEU A 225 0.85 -1.59 8.53
N LEU A 226 -0.07 -0.82 7.92
CA LEU A 226 -0.07 -0.47 6.51
C LEU A 226 0.89 0.67 6.12
N ASP A 227 0.94 1.74 6.92
CA ASP A 227 1.79 2.93 6.75
C ASP A 227 1.86 3.73 8.08
N GLU A 228 2.72 4.75 8.18
CA GLU A 228 2.87 5.56 9.40
C GLU A 228 1.57 6.28 9.80
N GLY A 229 0.85 6.85 8.84
CA GLY A 229 -0.36 7.64 9.10
C GLY A 229 -1.47 6.79 9.71
N THR A 230 -1.69 5.60 9.15
CA THR A 230 -2.62 4.60 9.68
C THR A 230 -2.14 4.05 11.02
N ALA A 231 -0.84 3.81 11.22
CA ALA A 231 -0.30 3.39 12.51
C ALA A 231 -0.52 4.43 13.63
N ALA A 232 -0.29 5.71 13.34
CA ALA A 232 -0.59 6.80 14.26
C ALA A 232 -2.10 6.94 14.54
N ALA A 233 -2.94 6.75 13.53
CA ALA A 233 -4.39 6.75 13.72
C ALA A 233 -4.88 5.56 14.56
N GLU A 234 -4.32 4.37 14.39
CA GLU A 234 -4.60 3.21 15.26
C GLU A 234 -4.13 3.48 16.71
N ALA A 235 -3.05 4.25 16.91
CA ALA A 235 -2.59 4.63 18.26
C ALA A 235 -3.54 5.63 18.94
N MET A 236 -4.05 6.62 18.19
CA MET A 236 -5.13 7.51 18.63
C MET A 236 -6.40 6.71 18.99
N ILE A 237 -6.80 5.76 18.15
CA ILE A 237 -7.97 4.90 18.41
C ILE A 237 -7.72 4.03 19.66
N MET A 238 -6.52 3.45 19.80
CA MET A 238 -6.18 2.61 20.96
C MET A 238 -6.15 3.41 22.27
N THR A 239 -5.63 4.64 22.29
CA THR A 239 -5.62 5.51 23.47
C THR A 239 -7.02 6.01 23.84
N PHE A 240 -7.83 6.42 22.86
CA PHE A 240 -9.24 6.76 23.06
C PHE A 240 -10.05 5.56 23.63
N GLN A 241 -9.78 4.35 23.14
CA GLN A 241 -10.35 3.11 23.70
C GLN A 241 -9.68 2.65 25.01
N ALA A 242 -8.50 3.16 25.37
CA ALA A 242 -7.77 2.80 26.59
C ALA A 242 -8.37 3.48 27.84
N GLY A 243 -8.77 4.75 27.70
CA GLY A 243 -9.30 5.57 28.79
C GLY A 243 -10.49 4.94 29.52
N LYS A 244 -10.52 5.09 30.85
CA LYS A 244 -11.67 4.70 31.70
C LYS A 244 -12.93 5.56 31.45
N GLN A 245 -12.74 6.71 30.82
CA GLN A 245 -13.78 7.65 30.38
C GLN A 245 -13.52 7.99 28.91
N LYS A 246 -14.57 8.18 28.12
CA LYS A 246 -14.46 8.61 26.71
C LYS A 246 -14.10 10.09 26.62
N ARG A 247 -12.83 10.37 26.82
CA ARG A 247 -12.22 11.70 26.69
C ARG A 247 -12.03 12.06 25.21
N PRO A 248 -12.70 13.09 24.66
CA PRO A 248 -12.78 13.29 23.22
C PRO A 248 -11.56 13.99 22.59
N VAL A 249 -10.72 14.68 23.36
CA VAL A 249 -9.61 15.47 22.82
C VAL A 249 -8.35 14.62 22.66
N PHE A 250 -7.77 14.62 21.46
CA PHE A 250 -6.45 14.07 21.18
C PHE A 250 -5.56 15.18 20.62
N PHE A 251 -4.41 15.43 21.25
CA PHE A 251 -3.47 16.44 20.80
C PHE A 251 -2.47 15.84 19.81
N VAL A 252 -2.09 16.60 18.79
CA VAL A 252 -1.07 16.21 17.81
C VAL A 252 -0.07 17.35 17.68
N ASP A 253 1.21 17.07 17.89
CA ASP A 253 2.25 18.06 17.71
C ASP A 253 2.29 18.56 16.25
N GLU A 254 2.41 19.87 16.06
CA GLU A 254 2.43 20.49 14.73
C GLU A 254 3.64 20.07 13.87
N LYS A 255 4.68 19.50 14.49
CA LYS A 255 5.84 18.93 13.82
C LYS A 255 5.72 17.43 13.53
N CYS A 256 4.55 16.81 13.69
CA CYS A 256 4.28 15.54 13.05
C CYS A 256 4.28 15.68 11.51
N HIS A 257 4.56 14.60 10.78
CA HIS A 257 4.49 14.60 9.32
C HIS A 257 3.07 14.98 8.83
N PRO A 258 2.93 15.84 7.80
CA PRO A 258 1.64 16.42 7.44
C PRO A 258 0.64 15.38 6.93
N GLN A 259 1.09 14.31 6.26
CA GLN A 259 0.23 13.18 5.88
C GLN A 259 -0.24 12.36 7.09
N THR A 260 0.57 12.26 8.14
CA THR A 260 0.23 11.60 9.41
C THR A 260 -0.84 12.41 10.15
N ILE A 261 -0.69 13.74 10.21
CA ILE A 261 -1.71 14.67 10.73
C ILE A 261 -3.02 14.59 9.91
N ALA A 262 -2.93 14.47 8.58
CA ALA A 262 -4.10 14.33 7.71
C ALA A 262 -4.85 13.02 7.95
N CYS A 263 -4.15 11.88 8.03
CA CYS A 263 -4.75 10.57 8.31
C CYS A 263 -5.47 10.56 9.67
N LEU A 264 -4.83 11.13 10.70
CA LEU A 264 -5.42 11.31 12.03
C LEU A 264 -6.75 12.08 11.97
N LYS A 265 -6.79 13.23 11.28
CA LYS A 265 -8.02 14.04 11.15
C LYS A 265 -9.16 13.26 10.49
N THR A 266 -8.89 12.56 9.38
CA THR A 266 -9.88 11.74 8.66
C THR A 266 -10.43 10.59 9.53
N ARG A 267 -9.57 9.94 10.32
CA ARG A 267 -9.95 8.86 11.24
C ARG A 267 -10.67 9.37 12.50
N ALA A 268 -10.33 10.56 12.97
CA ALA A 268 -10.89 11.17 14.19
C ALA A 268 -12.35 11.63 14.01
N GLU A 269 -12.67 12.21 12.85
CA GLU A 269 -14.01 12.75 12.51
C GLU A 269 -15.14 11.74 12.79
N CYS A 270 -14.93 10.49 12.36
CA CYS A 270 -15.90 9.40 12.44
C CYS A 270 -16.23 8.98 13.88
N LEU A 271 -15.29 9.18 14.80
CA LEU A 271 -15.34 8.65 16.16
C LEU A 271 -15.67 9.72 17.20
N GLY A 272 -15.91 10.96 16.76
CA GLY A 272 -16.12 12.11 17.63
C GLY A 272 -14.85 12.55 18.38
N ILE A 273 -13.67 12.24 17.83
CA ILE A 273 -12.39 12.64 18.42
C ILE A 273 -12.03 14.04 17.90
N HIS A 274 -11.76 14.97 18.82
CA HIS A 274 -11.37 16.34 18.52
C HIS A 274 -9.83 16.45 18.47
N ILE A 275 -9.30 16.59 17.25
CA ILE A 275 -7.87 16.83 17.02
C ILE A 275 -7.53 18.29 17.31
N VAL A 276 -6.68 18.51 18.32
CA VAL A 276 -6.00 19.80 18.54
C VAL A 276 -4.58 19.69 17.98
N VAL A 277 -4.16 20.68 17.18
CA VAL A 277 -2.80 20.74 16.61
C VAL A 277 -2.08 21.98 17.10
N GLY A 278 -0.82 21.83 17.51
CA GLY A 278 0.06 22.94 17.92
C GLY A 278 1.37 22.43 18.52
N ASP A 279 2.18 23.33 19.07
CA ASP A 279 3.43 23.00 19.77
C ASP A 279 3.16 22.29 21.12
N ALA A 280 3.52 21.01 21.23
CA ALA A 280 3.27 20.18 22.41
C ALA A 280 4.16 20.54 23.63
N LEU A 281 5.21 21.34 23.46
CA LEU A 281 6.07 21.80 24.55
C LEU A 281 5.61 23.14 25.14
N LYS A 282 4.84 23.93 24.38
CA LYS A 282 4.28 25.23 24.81
C LYS A 282 2.80 25.19 25.21
N TYR A 283 2.06 24.14 24.82
CA TYR A 283 0.62 24.07 25.06
C TYR A 283 0.25 23.81 26.54
N ASP A 284 -0.76 24.52 27.05
CA ASP A 284 -1.29 24.24 28.39
C ASP A 284 -2.30 23.09 28.40
N PHE A 285 -1.80 21.91 28.78
CA PHE A 285 -2.62 20.73 29.03
C PHE A 285 -3.42 20.79 30.34
N GLU A 286 -3.15 21.69 31.30
CA GLU A 286 -3.92 21.72 32.57
C GLU A 286 -5.32 22.29 32.37
N SER A 287 -5.47 23.37 31.61
CA SER A 287 -6.78 23.97 31.30
C SER A 287 -7.75 23.00 30.62
N ASN A 288 -7.25 22.04 29.83
CA ASN A 288 -8.05 21.11 29.01
C ASN A 288 -7.87 19.62 29.39
N GLY A 289 -7.10 19.30 30.42
CA GLY A 289 -6.61 17.94 30.70
C GLY A 289 -7.66 16.91 31.11
N LYS A 290 -8.88 17.35 31.46
CA LYS A 290 -10.01 16.47 31.80
C LYS A 290 -10.55 15.70 30.59
N ASP A 291 -10.47 16.31 29.41
CA ASP A 291 -11.03 15.78 28.16
C ASP A 291 -9.97 15.18 27.24
N LEU A 292 -8.71 15.17 27.66
CA LEU A 292 -7.56 14.64 26.92
C LEU A 292 -7.41 13.12 27.06
N CYS A 293 -7.55 12.37 25.96
CA CYS A 293 -7.23 10.93 25.93
C CYS A 293 -5.75 10.65 25.64
N GLY A 294 -5.09 11.49 24.83
CA GLY A 294 -3.67 11.35 24.57
C GLY A 294 -3.05 12.46 23.72
N VAL A 295 -1.74 12.33 23.52
CA VAL A 295 -0.89 13.25 22.76
C VAL A 295 -0.02 12.44 21.81
N LEU A 296 0.04 12.83 20.53
CA LEU A 296 1.06 12.36 19.59
C LEU A 296 2.16 13.42 19.46
N VAL A 297 3.41 12.97 19.61
CA VAL A 297 4.63 13.73 19.25
C VAL A 297 5.43 12.97 18.19
N GLN A 298 6.41 13.63 17.56
CA GLN A 298 7.34 12.98 16.63
C GLN A 298 8.81 13.21 17.01
N TYR A 299 9.63 12.16 16.91
CA TYR A 299 11.02 12.11 17.39
C TYR A 299 11.94 11.27 16.46
N PRO A 300 12.92 11.88 15.75
CA PRO A 300 13.06 13.31 15.50
C PRO A 300 11.82 13.88 14.80
N SER A 301 11.50 15.14 15.08
CA SER A 301 10.32 15.82 14.51
C SER A 301 10.46 16.10 13.01
N THR A 302 9.37 16.46 12.31
CA THR A 302 9.38 16.63 10.84
C THR A 302 10.34 17.69 10.32
N ASP A 303 10.78 18.63 11.14
CA ASP A 303 11.79 19.65 10.81
C ASP A 303 13.24 19.19 11.07
N GLY A 304 13.40 17.98 11.60
CA GLY A 304 14.65 17.37 12.05
C GLY A 304 14.98 17.60 13.52
N SER A 305 14.18 18.37 14.27
CA SER A 305 14.51 18.70 15.66
C SER A 305 14.34 17.54 16.62
N ILE A 306 15.27 17.41 17.57
CA ILE A 306 15.23 16.45 18.68
C ILE A 306 14.79 17.18 19.95
N HIS A 307 13.75 16.68 20.62
CA HIS A 307 13.13 17.28 21.80
C HIS A 307 13.07 16.30 22.98
N ASP A 308 13.07 16.86 24.19
CA ASP A 308 12.95 16.11 25.44
C ASP A 308 11.49 16.06 25.89
N TYR A 309 10.83 14.94 25.58
CA TYR A 309 9.43 14.72 25.93
C TYR A 309 9.23 14.08 27.32
N SER A 310 10.30 13.86 28.11
CA SER A 310 10.21 13.18 29.42
C SER A 310 9.30 13.93 30.42
N SER A 311 9.43 15.27 30.43
CA SER A 311 8.58 16.15 31.26
C SER A 311 7.15 16.23 30.72
N LEU A 312 6.97 16.17 29.39
CA LEU A 312 5.66 16.14 28.76
C LEU A 312 4.92 14.84 29.12
N ALA A 313 5.56 13.68 28.93
CA ALA A 313 5.00 12.37 29.30
C ALA A 313 4.54 12.34 30.76
N SER A 314 5.39 12.78 31.68
CA SER A 314 5.06 12.93 33.10
C SER A 314 3.82 13.82 33.34
N LYS A 315 3.70 14.95 32.63
CA LYS A 315 2.52 15.83 32.71
C LYS A 315 1.26 15.15 32.16
N ILE A 316 1.33 14.53 30.98
CA ILE A 316 0.18 13.86 30.34
C ILE A 316 -0.31 12.67 31.18
N HIS A 317 0.59 11.87 31.76
CA HIS A 317 0.26 10.79 32.66
C HIS A 317 -0.41 11.28 33.95
N SER A 318 0.04 12.40 34.53
CA SER A 318 -0.59 13.00 35.72
C SER A 318 -2.05 13.44 35.47
N LEU A 319 -2.36 13.83 34.23
CA LEU A 319 -3.71 14.14 33.78
C LEU A 319 -4.53 12.89 33.41
N GLY A 320 -3.90 11.72 33.31
CA GLY A 320 -4.52 10.45 32.92
C GLY A 320 -4.71 10.26 31.41
N GLY A 321 -4.00 11.03 30.58
CA GLY A 321 -3.86 10.77 29.15
C GLY A 321 -2.67 9.84 28.86
N GLN A 322 -2.44 9.54 27.58
CA GLN A 322 -1.31 8.71 27.11
C GLN A 322 -0.43 9.44 26.09
N VAL A 323 0.83 9.04 25.96
CA VAL A 323 1.76 9.58 24.94
C VAL A 323 2.08 8.55 23.86
N VAL A 324 1.83 8.96 22.61
CA VAL A 324 2.23 8.27 21.39
C VAL A 324 3.46 8.98 20.81
N CYS A 325 4.44 8.22 20.34
CA CYS A 325 5.58 8.74 19.60
C CYS A 325 5.59 8.18 18.17
N ALA A 326 5.48 9.04 17.15
CA ALA A 326 5.97 8.71 15.82
C ALA A 326 7.51 8.80 15.83
N THR A 327 8.22 7.80 15.30
CA THR A 327 9.67 7.69 15.46
C THR A 327 10.36 6.95 14.30
N ASP A 328 11.65 7.17 14.14
CA ASP A 328 12.48 6.55 13.10
C ASP A 328 13.40 5.46 13.69
N LEU A 329 13.38 4.24 13.13
CA LEU A 329 14.16 3.11 13.67
C LEU A 329 15.68 3.28 13.54
N LEU A 330 16.17 4.01 12.53
CA LEU A 330 17.60 4.24 12.33
C LEU A 330 18.10 5.30 13.32
N ALA A 331 17.34 6.38 13.50
CA ALA A 331 17.62 7.41 14.50
C ALA A 331 17.70 6.82 15.92
N LEU A 332 16.78 5.91 16.27
CA LEU A 332 16.77 5.23 17.57
C LEU A 332 17.94 4.26 17.81
N THR A 333 18.82 4.00 16.84
CA THR A 333 20.10 3.29 17.14
C THR A 333 21.12 4.19 17.85
N LEU A 334 20.97 5.52 17.71
CA LEU A 334 21.79 6.55 18.36
C LEU A 334 21.04 7.32 19.45
N LEU A 335 19.71 7.43 19.35
CA LEU A 335 18.88 8.26 20.23
C LEU A 335 18.20 7.46 21.35
N THR A 336 18.12 8.05 22.55
CA THR A 336 17.35 7.54 23.69
C THR A 336 15.90 7.24 23.25
N PRO A 337 15.44 5.98 23.30
CA PRO A 337 14.21 5.56 22.64
C PRO A 337 12.93 5.85 23.45
N PRO A 338 11.75 5.86 22.81
CA PRO A 338 10.50 6.31 23.43
C PRO A 338 10.09 5.58 24.72
N GLY A 339 10.41 4.30 24.87
CA GLY A 339 10.15 3.56 26.10
C GLY A 339 10.94 4.09 27.31
N GLU A 340 12.14 4.62 27.11
CA GLU A 340 13.03 5.08 28.19
C GLU A 340 12.65 6.47 28.73
N TRP A 341 12.15 7.38 27.87
CA TRP A 341 11.62 8.68 28.30
C TRP A 341 10.12 8.68 28.63
N GLY A 342 9.45 7.53 28.49
CA GLY A 342 8.13 7.28 29.07
C GLY A 342 6.93 7.30 28.13
N ALA A 343 7.12 7.24 26.81
CA ALA A 343 5.99 7.02 25.88
C ALA A 343 5.23 5.72 26.22
N ASP A 344 3.96 5.63 25.83
CA ASP A 344 3.13 4.43 26.01
C ASP A 344 3.06 3.57 24.73
N ILE A 345 3.22 4.23 23.58
CA ILE A 345 3.10 3.66 22.24
C ILE A 345 4.17 4.30 21.33
N ALA A 346 4.87 3.50 20.54
CA ALA A 346 5.77 3.94 19.47
C ALA A 346 5.28 3.41 18.12
N VAL A 347 5.25 4.29 17.11
CA VAL A 347 4.83 3.98 15.73
C VAL A 347 5.79 4.60 14.72
N GLY A 348 5.80 4.11 13.49
CA GLY A 348 6.63 4.68 12.42
C GLY A 348 6.73 3.77 11.21
N ASN A 349 7.56 4.16 10.24
CA ASN A 349 7.83 3.39 9.04
C ASN A 349 9.15 2.58 9.16
N SER A 350 9.17 1.31 8.78
CA SER A 350 10.41 0.52 8.69
C SER A 350 11.08 0.57 7.31
N GLN A 351 10.60 1.40 6.38
CA GLN A 351 11.07 1.50 4.99
C GLN A 351 12.59 1.58 4.87
N ARG A 352 13.24 2.47 5.65
CA ARG A 352 14.69 2.70 5.55
C ARG A 352 15.58 1.57 6.09
N PHE A 353 14.99 0.47 6.53
CA PHE A 353 15.70 -0.79 6.79
C PHE A 353 15.60 -1.69 5.55
N GLY A 354 16.22 -1.28 4.44
CA GLY A 354 16.37 -2.11 3.24
C GLY A 354 15.09 -2.38 2.46
N VAL A 355 14.13 -1.44 2.42
CA VAL A 355 12.94 -1.51 1.52
C VAL A 355 12.93 -0.30 0.57
N PRO A 356 12.70 -0.48 -0.75
CA PRO A 356 12.72 0.64 -1.71
C PRO A 356 11.72 1.76 -1.40
N LEU A 357 11.93 2.96 -1.96
CA LEU A 357 10.99 4.09 -1.82
C LEU A 357 9.62 3.79 -2.44
N GLY A 358 9.60 3.10 -3.59
CA GLY A 358 8.39 2.57 -4.23
C GLY A 358 7.29 3.60 -4.54
N TYR A 359 7.64 4.89 -4.66
CA TYR A 359 6.70 6.00 -4.78
C TYR A 359 5.61 6.05 -3.69
N GLY A 360 5.93 5.53 -2.50
CA GLY A 360 5.07 5.57 -1.31
C GLY A 360 4.80 4.22 -0.66
N GLY A 361 5.13 3.11 -1.31
CA GLY A 361 4.98 1.77 -0.73
C GLY A 361 5.28 0.62 -1.70
N PRO A 362 5.01 -0.63 -1.28
CA PRO A 362 4.58 -1.02 0.05
C PRO A 362 5.74 -0.95 1.07
N HIS A 363 5.44 -0.55 2.31
CA HIS A 363 6.40 -0.52 3.43
C HIS A 363 5.73 -1.06 4.68
N ALA A 364 6.47 -1.69 5.59
CA ALA A 364 5.90 -2.10 6.87
C ALA A 364 5.95 -0.96 7.88
N ALA A 365 4.77 -0.49 8.31
CA ALA A 365 4.70 0.34 9.50
C ALA A 365 4.82 -0.53 10.75
N PHE A 366 5.57 -0.07 11.74
CA PHE A 366 5.67 -0.73 13.03
C PHE A 366 4.73 -0.08 14.05
N PHE A 367 4.27 -0.90 14.99
CA PHE A 367 3.47 -0.45 16.13
C PHE A 367 3.91 -1.24 17.37
N ALA A 368 4.35 -0.52 18.40
CA ALA A 368 4.79 -1.09 19.66
C ALA A 368 4.25 -0.30 20.86
N CYS A 369 4.10 -0.95 22.00
CA CYS A 369 3.51 -0.37 23.21
C CYS A 369 3.90 -1.14 24.48
N LYS A 370 3.43 -0.67 25.64
CA LYS A 370 3.50 -1.38 26.92
C LYS A 370 2.55 -2.61 26.95
N ASP A 371 2.93 -3.64 27.69
CA ASP A 371 2.27 -4.95 27.75
C ASP A 371 0.80 -4.89 28.20
N ASP A 372 0.44 -3.92 29.04
CA ASP A 372 -0.95 -3.60 29.42
C ASP A 372 -1.87 -3.39 28.20
N HIS A 373 -1.32 -2.89 27.08
CA HIS A 373 -2.05 -2.64 25.84
C HIS A 373 -2.16 -3.86 24.91
N LYS A 374 -1.53 -5.01 25.23
CA LYS A 374 -1.54 -6.22 24.35
C LYS A 374 -2.93 -6.74 23.99
N ARG A 375 -3.96 -6.40 24.78
CA ARG A 375 -5.37 -6.77 24.50
C ARG A 375 -6.09 -5.80 23.55
N LYS A 376 -5.50 -4.64 23.26
CA LYS A 376 -6.04 -3.59 22.39
C LYS A 376 -5.17 -3.31 21.15
N ILE A 377 -3.91 -3.77 21.13
CA ILE A 377 -2.98 -3.63 20.00
C ILE A 377 -3.64 -4.03 18.66
N PRO A 378 -3.50 -3.23 17.59
CA PRO A 378 -4.06 -3.52 16.26
C PRO A 378 -3.29 -4.64 15.55
N GLY A 379 -3.92 -5.27 14.56
CA GLY A 379 -3.26 -6.20 13.64
C GLY A 379 -2.77 -7.52 14.26
N ARG A 380 -1.86 -8.18 13.54
CA ARG A 380 -1.38 -9.54 13.85
C ARG A 380 -0.28 -9.50 14.91
N LEU A 381 -0.16 -10.57 15.69
CA LEU A 381 0.85 -10.69 16.75
C LEU A 381 1.39 -12.12 16.77
N ILE A 382 2.68 -12.30 16.48
CA ILE A 382 3.36 -13.58 16.62
C ILE A 382 3.66 -13.83 18.09
N GLY A 383 3.34 -15.02 18.57
CA GLY A 383 3.70 -15.50 19.91
C GLY A 383 4.43 -16.84 19.84
N VAL A 384 5.32 -17.06 20.82
CA VAL A 384 5.96 -18.36 21.05
C VAL A 384 4.96 -19.30 21.74
N ALA A 385 4.91 -20.53 21.28
CA ALA A 385 4.07 -21.61 21.78
C ALA A 385 4.89 -22.91 21.88
N ARG A 386 4.20 -24.03 22.14
CA ARG A 386 4.77 -25.37 22.01
C ARG A 386 3.92 -26.24 21.09
N ASP A 387 4.57 -27.17 20.38
CA ASP A 387 3.88 -28.21 19.60
C ASP A 387 3.39 -29.37 20.50
N SER A 388 2.82 -30.41 19.90
CA SER A 388 2.35 -31.62 20.58
C SER A 388 3.46 -32.51 21.16
N LEU A 389 4.72 -32.27 20.79
CA LEU A 389 5.91 -32.94 21.30
C LEU A 389 6.64 -32.12 22.39
N GLY A 390 6.20 -30.87 22.62
CA GLY A 390 6.77 -29.94 23.58
C GLY A 390 7.86 -29.01 23.03
N ASN A 391 8.18 -29.08 21.73
CA ASN A 391 9.19 -28.24 21.09
C ASN A 391 8.74 -26.77 21.04
N LYS A 392 9.69 -25.83 20.97
CA LYS A 392 9.41 -24.41 20.71
C LYS A 392 8.83 -24.25 19.30
N ALA A 393 7.65 -23.65 19.19
CA ALA A 393 7.01 -23.32 17.92
C ALA A 393 6.47 -21.88 17.94
N TYR A 394 6.12 -21.34 16.78
CA TYR A 394 5.56 -19.99 16.62
C TYR A 394 4.11 -20.07 16.11
N ARG A 395 3.26 -19.10 16.47
CA ARG A 395 1.90 -18.96 15.92
C ARG A 395 1.37 -17.53 16.02
N LEU A 396 0.29 -17.25 15.31
CA LEU A 396 -0.55 -16.08 15.57
C LEU A 396 -1.19 -16.19 16.97
N SER A 397 -1.16 -15.09 17.72
CA SER A 397 -1.54 -15.02 19.14
C SER A 397 -2.52 -13.87 19.42
N LEU A 398 -3.33 -14.04 20.47
CA LEU A 398 -4.42 -13.12 20.82
C LEU A 398 -5.34 -12.78 19.62
N GLN A 399 -5.56 -13.74 18.72
CA GLN A 399 -6.32 -13.58 17.45
C GLN A 399 -7.77 -13.14 17.67
N THR A 400 -8.31 -13.29 18.89
CA THR A 400 -9.62 -12.76 19.27
C THR A 400 -9.71 -11.23 19.20
N ARG A 401 -8.60 -10.49 19.04
CA ARG A 401 -8.60 -9.05 18.73
C ARG A 401 -9.05 -8.73 17.30
N GLU A 402 -8.84 -9.66 16.36
CA GLU A 402 -8.94 -9.41 14.93
C GLU A 402 -10.37 -9.44 14.38
N GLN A 403 -10.57 -8.75 13.25
CA GLN A 403 -11.83 -8.70 12.48
C GLN A 403 -12.47 -10.09 12.27
N HIS A 404 -11.65 -11.11 11.99
CA HIS A 404 -12.13 -12.44 11.61
C HIS A 404 -12.71 -13.24 12.79
N ILE A 405 -12.61 -12.73 14.02
CA ILE A 405 -13.27 -13.29 15.22
C ILE A 405 -14.27 -12.30 15.82
N ARG A 406 -13.92 -11.01 15.94
CA ARG A 406 -14.76 -10.03 16.67
C ARG A 406 -15.59 -9.07 15.79
N ARG A 407 -15.46 -9.09 14.46
CA ARG A 407 -16.27 -8.27 13.53
C ARG A 407 -16.36 -6.81 13.99
N GLU A 408 -17.56 -6.27 14.21
CA GLU A 408 -17.81 -4.90 14.68
C GLU A 408 -17.18 -4.55 16.06
N LYS A 409 -16.65 -5.55 16.78
CA LYS A 409 -16.01 -5.40 18.09
C LYS A 409 -14.49 -5.65 18.04
N ALA A 410 -13.88 -5.76 16.86
CA ALA A 410 -12.43 -5.93 16.71
C ALA A 410 -11.63 -4.69 17.16
N THR A 411 -10.31 -4.80 17.31
CA THR A 411 -9.45 -3.65 17.65
C THR A 411 -9.23 -2.71 16.47
N SER A 412 -9.23 -3.26 15.25
CA SER A 412 -9.08 -2.57 13.97
C SER A 412 -9.78 -3.39 12.87
N ASN A 413 -10.07 -2.79 11.71
CA ASN A 413 -10.57 -3.49 10.54
C ASN A 413 -9.46 -4.21 9.75
N ILE A 414 -8.18 -3.97 10.04
CA ILE A 414 -7.05 -4.53 9.28
C ILE A 414 -7.10 -6.07 9.17
N CYS A 415 -6.95 -6.57 7.93
CA CYS A 415 -6.89 -7.99 7.60
C CYS A 415 -5.53 -8.33 6.97
N THR A 416 -5.28 -7.73 5.82
CA THR A 416 -3.96 -7.71 5.16
C THR A 416 -3.09 -6.63 5.78
N ALA A 417 -1.80 -6.94 5.88
CA ALA A 417 -0.75 -6.09 6.43
C ALA A 417 0.56 -6.38 5.68
N GLN A 418 1.62 -5.66 6.02
CA GLN A 418 2.82 -5.50 5.18
C GLN A 418 3.88 -6.61 5.41
N ALA A 419 3.43 -7.86 5.49
CA ALA A 419 4.22 -8.99 6.00
C ALA A 419 5.51 -9.28 5.21
N LEU A 420 5.53 -9.10 3.87
CA LEU A 420 6.75 -9.29 3.07
C LEU A 420 7.82 -8.26 3.45
N LEU A 421 7.41 -7.02 3.68
CA LEU A 421 8.29 -5.88 3.91
C LEU A 421 8.76 -5.84 5.37
N ALA A 422 7.93 -6.32 6.29
CA ALA A 422 8.32 -6.61 7.67
C ALA A 422 9.41 -7.69 7.72
N ASN A 423 9.30 -8.72 6.86
CA ASN A 423 10.35 -9.74 6.72
C ASN A 423 11.64 -9.17 6.09
N MET A 424 11.55 -8.30 5.07
CA MET A 424 12.72 -7.61 4.52
C MET A 424 13.43 -6.75 5.57
N ALA A 425 12.69 -5.93 6.33
CA ALA A 425 13.24 -5.08 7.37
C ALA A 425 13.82 -5.88 8.54
N ALA A 426 13.19 -6.99 8.94
CA ALA A 426 13.76 -7.93 9.90
C ALA A 426 15.08 -8.54 9.39
N MET A 427 15.15 -8.91 8.12
CA MET A 427 16.36 -9.48 7.52
C MET A 427 17.47 -8.45 7.34
N TYR A 428 17.15 -7.18 7.08
CA TYR A 428 18.11 -6.08 7.12
C TYR A 428 18.72 -5.95 8.53
N GLY A 429 17.87 -5.92 9.58
CA GLY A 429 18.33 -5.94 10.96
C GLY A 429 19.16 -7.18 11.32
N VAL A 430 18.81 -8.36 10.82
CA VAL A 430 19.58 -9.60 11.02
C VAL A 430 20.91 -9.61 10.27
N TYR A 431 20.97 -9.00 9.08
CA TYR A 431 22.17 -8.95 8.25
C TYR A 431 23.22 -7.98 8.79
N HIS A 432 22.79 -6.80 9.22
CA HIS A 432 23.68 -5.76 9.74
C HIS A 432 23.97 -5.94 11.24
N GLY A 433 23.06 -6.55 12.01
CA GLY A 433 23.14 -6.61 13.46
C GLY A 433 23.10 -5.23 14.15
N PRO A 434 23.19 -5.18 15.49
CA PRO A 434 23.14 -3.91 16.22
C PRO A 434 24.25 -2.93 15.82
N GLU A 435 25.49 -3.42 15.69
CA GLU A 435 26.64 -2.57 15.34
C GLU A 435 26.58 -2.07 13.89
N GLY A 436 26.09 -2.88 12.94
CA GLY A 436 25.96 -2.46 11.55
C GLY A 436 24.91 -1.37 11.36
N VAL A 437 23.71 -1.51 11.93
CA VAL A 437 22.67 -0.46 11.83
C VAL A 437 23.10 0.82 12.57
N LYS A 438 23.84 0.69 13.68
CA LYS A 438 24.42 1.81 14.43
C LYS A 438 25.52 2.53 13.64
N ALA A 439 26.37 1.79 12.92
CA ALA A 439 27.38 2.37 12.04
C ALA A 439 26.76 3.09 10.83
N ILE A 440 25.68 2.56 10.27
CA ILE A 440 24.91 3.20 9.20
C ILE A 440 24.28 4.51 9.70
N ALA A 441 23.61 4.48 10.86
CA ALA A 441 23.06 5.68 11.48
C ALA A 441 24.13 6.73 11.81
N GLY A 442 25.26 6.29 12.39
CA GLY A 442 26.41 7.15 12.69
C GLY A 442 26.94 7.86 11.44
N ARG A 443 27.12 7.10 10.35
CA ARG A 443 27.53 7.65 9.04
C ARG A 443 26.53 8.67 8.48
N VAL A 444 25.23 8.40 8.54
CA VAL A 444 24.21 9.37 8.07
C VAL A 444 24.24 10.64 8.92
N HIS A 445 24.35 10.51 10.24
CA HIS A 445 24.47 11.64 11.15
C HIS A 445 25.77 12.45 10.93
N ASP A 446 26.91 11.79 10.70
CA ASP A 446 28.19 12.45 10.40
C ASP A 446 28.15 13.23 9.08
N LEU A 447 27.59 12.65 8.01
CA LEU A 447 27.36 13.35 6.74
C LEU A 447 26.44 14.58 6.93
N THR A 448 25.46 14.48 7.83
CA THR A 448 24.54 15.58 8.16
C THR A 448 25.23 16.68 8.96
N LYS A 449 26.16 16.34 9.87
CA LYS A 449 27.02 17.32 10.56
C LYS A 449 27.97 18.04 9.60
N ILE A 450 28.56 17.33 8.62
CA ILE A 450 29.38 17.93 7.57
C ILE A 450 28.56 18.93 6.75
N LEU A 451 27.37 18.51 6.28
CA LEU A 451 26.42 19.40 5.58
C LEU A 451 26.09 20.63 6.42
N ALA A 452 25.80 20.45 7.71
CA ALA A 452 25.44 21.54 8.62
C ALA A 452 26.58 22.54 8.84
N ALA A 453 27.83 22.07 9.01
CA ALA A 453 29.01 22.91 9.16
C ALA A 453 29.29 23.74 7.89
N GLU A 454 29.19 23.10 6.73
CA GLU A 454 29.44 23.74 5.42
C GLU A 454 28.33 24.74 5.04
N VAL A 455 27.06 24.41 5.29
CA VAL A 455 25.93 25.32 5.09
C VAL A 455 26.03 26.55 5.99
N LYS A 456 26.47 26.39 7.25
CA LYS A 456 26.79 27.51 8.16
C LYS A 456 27.96 28.35 7.62
N HIS A 457 29.03 27.72 7.13
CA HIS A 457 30.20 28.42 6.56
C HIS A 457 29.84 29.25 5.31
N LEU A 458 28.91 28.76 4.49
CA LEU A 458 28.36 29.47 3.33
C LEU A 458 27.41 30.64 3.69
N GLY A 459 27.17 30.88 4.98
CA GLY A 459 26.42 32.03 5.51
C GLY A 459 24.93 31.79 5.74
N HIS A 460 24.42 30.58 5.51
CA HIS A 460 23.02 30.21 5.79
C HIS A 460 22.84 29.89 7.28
N LYS A 461 21.61 30.04 7.78
CA LYS A 461 21.28 29.73 9.18
C LYS A 461 20.52 28.40 9.25
N ILE A 462 20.81 27.58 10.24
CA ILE A 462 20.07 26.32 10.48
C ILE A 462 19.11 26.56 11.64
N LYS A 463 17.82 26.23 11.45
CA LYS A 463 16.76 26.42 12.45
C LYS A 463 16.75 25.31 13.51
N THR A 464 17.31 24.14 13.21
CA THR A 464 17.45 23.02 14.14
C THR A 464 18.81 23.02 14.84
N GLU A 465 18.79 22.99 16.18
CA GLU A 465 20.00 22.95 17.01
C GLU A 465 20.52 21.51 17.16
N HIS A 466 19.63 20.58 17.51
CA HIS A 466 19.90 19.14 17.62
C HIS A 466 19.11 18.39 16.53
N PHE A 467 19.79 17.52 15.80
CA PHE A 467 19.23 16.76 14.69
C PHE A 467 19.93 15.41 14.50
N PHE A 468 19.23 14.45 13.89
CA PHE A 468 19.80 13.19 13.42
C PHE A 468 20.32 13.34 11.99
N ASP A 469 19.41 13.33 11.01
CA ASP A 469 19.69 13.32 9.57
C ASP A 469 19.06 14.49 8.79
N THR A 470 18.22 15.29 9.46
CA THR A 470 17.36 16.30 8.83
C THR A 470 17.69 17.71 9.30
N LEU A 471 17.87 18.63 8.35
CA LEU A 471 18.17 20.04 8.57
C LEU A 471 17.07 20.93 7.98
N ASN A 472 16.51 21.84 8.78
CA ASN A 472 15.75 22.97 8.26
C ASN A 472 16.67 24.20 8.12
N ILE A 473 17.05 24.51 6.88
CA ILE A 473 18.00 25.57 6.51
C ILE A 473 17.21 26.81 6.09
N HIS A 474 17.45 27.92 6.78
CA HIS A 474 16.94 29.24 6.43
C HIS A 474 17.83 29.91 5.38
N VAL A 475 17.19 30.37 4.30
CA VAL A 475 17.80 30.93 3.09
C VAL A 475 17.03 32.17 2.63
N ASP A 476 17.71 33.11 1.97
CA ASP A 476 17.11 34.36 1.48
C ASP A 476 15.94 34.12 0.51
N ASN A 477 15.98 33.02 -0.25
CA ASN A 477 14.95 32.65 -1.22
C ASN A 477 14.95 31.13 -1.47
N SER A 478 13.94 30.42 -0.95
CA SER A 478 13.78 28.97 -1.11
C SER A 478 13.65 28.54 -2.58
N GLU A 479 12.92 29.31 -3.39
CA GLU A 479 12.62 29.01 -4.79
C GLU A 479 13.88 29.01 -5.67
N HIS A 480 14.85 29.88 -5.37
CA HIS A 480 16.15 29.91 -6.03
C HIS A 480 16.99 28.66 -5.71
N ILE A 481 17.09 28.31 -4.43
CA ILE A 481 17.82 27.12 -3.97
C ILE A 481 17.17 25.84 -4.52
N TYR A 482 15.83 25.77 -4.48
CA TYR A 482 15.06 24.65 -5.00
C TYR A 482 15.26 24.45 -6.51
N LYS A 483 15.16 25.51 -7.32
CA LYS A 483 15.45 25.44 -8.77
C LYS A 483 16.88 25.00 -9.07
N LYS A 484 17.85 25.44 -8.25
CA LYS A 484 19.26 25.03 -8.37
C LYS A 484 19.48 23.57 -7.98
N ALA A 485 18.75 23.04 -6.98
CA ALA A 485 18.75 21.62 -6.64
C ALA A 485 18.19 20.75 -7.77
N ILE A 486 17.01 21.12 -8.32
CA ILE A 486 16.39 20.44 -9.46
C ILE A 486 17.32 20.45 -10.68
N SER A 487 18.04 21.55 -10.92
CA SER A 487 19.05 21.65 -12.00
C SER A 487 20.27 20.74 -11.79
N ALA A 488 20.48 20.22 -10.58
CA ALA A 488 21.52 19.28 -10.20
C ALA A 488 20.97 17.85 -9.97
N CYS A 489 19.74 17.55 -10.42
CA CYS A 489 19.03 16.29 -10.20
C CYS A 489 18.81 15.92 -8.72
N ILE A 490 18.64 16.92 -7.87
CA ILE A 490 18.38 16.78 -6.43
C ILE A 490 16.99 17.34 -6.08
N ASN A 491 16.18 16.57 -5.36
CA ASN A 491 14.95 17.07 -4.74
C ASN A 491 15.19 17.44 -3.27
N LEU A 492 14.72 18.62 -2.85
CA LEU A 492 14.76 19.11 -1.47
C LEU A 492 13.34 19.47 -1.02
N ARG A 493 13.06 19.43 0.28
CA ARG A 493 11.75 19.84 0.81
C ARG A 493 11.66 21.37 0.87
N LYS A 494 10.82 21.98 0.03
CA LYS A 494 10.45 23.39 0.21
C LYS A 494 9.46 23.50 1.37
N VAL A 495 9.86 24.12 2.48
CA VAL A 495 9.06 24.20 3.72
C VAL A 495 8.25 25.49 3.78
N ASP A 496 8.91 26.64 3.55
CA ASP A 496 8.30 27.95 3.41
C ASP A 496 9.11 28.80 2.42
N GLU A 497 8.72 30.05 2.17
CA GLU A 497 9.40 30.94 1.21
C GLU A 497 10.90 31.15 1.52
N THR A 498 11.30 30.95 2.78
CA THR A 498 12.64 31.20 3.33
C THR A 498 13.30 29.95 3.93
N THR A 499 12.71 28.76 3.78
CA THR A 499 13.21 27.53 4.43
C THR A 499 13.22 26.33 3.49
N ILE A 500 14.37 25.65 3.44
CA ILE A 500 14.57 24.38 2.76
C ILE A 500 14.87 23.31 3.81
N GLY A 501 14.05 22.26 3.84
CA GLY A 501 14.32 21.03 4.57
C GLY A 501 15.18 20.09 3.71
N VAL A 502 16.16 19.45 4.34
CA VAL A 502 17.08 18.49 3.72
C VAL A 502 17.24 17.30 4.65
N THR A 503 16.89 16.10 4.19
CA THR A 503 17.03 14.84 4.94
C THR A 503 18.05 13.95 4.23
N LEU A 504 19.15 13.62 4.91
CA LEU A 504 20.16 12.69 4.39
C LEU A 504 19.82 11.24 4.70
N ASP A 505 20.45 10.33 3.94
CA ASP A 505 20.17 8.91 4.02
C ASP A 505 21.39 8.03 3.72
N GLU A 506 21.19 6.72 3.84
CA GLU A 506 22.22 5.69 3.68
C GLU A 506 22.92 5.75 2.32
N THR A 507 22.21 6.15 1.26
CA THR A 507 22.70 6.18 -0.13
C THR A 507 23.58 7.38 -0.46
N VAL A 508 23.70 8.36 0.46
CA VAL A 508 24.50 9.57 0.24
C VAL A 508 25.98 9.22 0.13
N THR A 509 26.58 9.49 -1.03
CA THR A 509 28.03 9.38 -1.26
C THR A 509 28.75 10.69 -0.99
N GLU A 510 30.09 10.66 -0.99
CA GLU A 510 30.92 11.87 -0.92
C GLU A 510 30.61 12.88 -2.05
N GLU A 511 30.36 12.41 -3.28
CA GLU A 511 30.07 13.31 -4.40
C GLU A 511 28.61 13.77 -4.40
N ASP A 512 27.67 12.98 -3.91
CA ASP A 512 26.30 13.44 -3.62
C ASP A 512 26.33 14.61 -2.61
N LEU A 513 27.05 14.44 -1.49
CA LEU A 513 27.20 15.47 -0.47
C LEU A 513 27.89 16.72 -1.02
N LYS A 514 28.93 16.59 -1.84
CA LYS A 514 29.56 17.75 -2.50
C LYS A 514 28.60 18.47 -3.43
N ASN A 515 27.83 17.77 -4.25
CA ASN A 515 26.85 18.37 -5.14
C ASN A 515 25.74 19.09 -4.35
N LEU A 516 25.26 18.49 -3.26
CA LEU A 516 24.30 19.10 -2.34
C LEU A 516 24.85 20.39 -1.71
N ILE A 517 26.09 20.40 -1.21
CA ILE A 517 26.71 21.62 -0.64
C ILE A 517 26.89 22.70 -1.73
N ARG A 518 27.28 22.32 -2.96
CA ARG A 518 27.35 23.24 -4.11
C ARG A 518 25.99 23.87 -4.45
N VAL A 519 24.84 23.24 -4.14
CA VAL A 519 23.51 23.88 -4.29
C VAL A 519 23.40 25.11 -3.38
N PHE A 520 23.88 25.03 -2.13
CA PHE A 520 23.83 26.16 -1.19
C PHE A 520 24.90 27.22 -1.43
N ALA A 521 26.01 26.90 -2.12
CA ALA A 521 27.08 27.84 -2.39
C ALA A 521 26.70 28.94 -3.40
N LYS A 522 27.20 30.18 -3.20
CA LYS A 522 27.03 31.27 -4.19
C LYS A 522 27.91 31.07 -5.43
N ASP A 523 29.08 30.45 -5.27
CA ASP A 523 29.99 30.09 -6.34
C ASP A 523 29.86 28.58 -6.68
N PRO A 524 29.52 28.19 -7.93
CA PRO A 524 29.47 26.78 -8.34
C PRO A 524 30.81 26.04 -8.26
N SER A 525 31.94 26.74 -8.25
CA SER A 525 33.29 26.17 -8.14
C SER A 525 33.72 25.89 -6.69
N TYR A 526 32.87 26.23 -5.71
CA TYR A 526 33.11 25.99 -4.29
C TYR A 526 33.47 24.52 -4.02
N LYS A 527 34.54 24.33 -3.23
CA LYS A 527 35.06 23.02 -2.83
C LYS A 527 34.75 22.81 -1.34
N PRO A 528 33.86 21.86 -1.01
CA PRO A 528 33.54 21.61 0.39
C PRO A 528 34.71 21.07 1.19
N ASP A 529 34.78 21.49 2.46
CA ASP A 529 35.81 21.07 3.42
C ASP A 529 35.18 20.21 4.52
N PHE A 530 35.37 18.89 4.42
CA PHE A 530 34.80 17.94 5.37
C PHE A 530 35.51 17.95 6.74
N SER A 531 36.62 18.67 6.90
CA SER A 531 37.37 18.72 8.16
C SER A 531 36.75 19.65 9.21
N ARG A 532 35.80 20.52 8.84
CA ARG A 532 35.21 21.57 9.72
C ARG A 532 34.30 21.07 10.85
N VAL A 533 34.10 19.76 11.01
CA VAL A 533 33.20 19.20 12.04
C VAL A 533 33.96 19.02 13.35
N HIS A 534 33.60 19.81 14.37
CA HIS A 534 34.32 19.87 15.65
C HIS A 534 33.45 19.72 16.91
N GLU A 535 32.13 19.81 16.80
CA GLU A 535 31.22 19.85 17.96
C GLU A 535 30.16 18.74 17.93
N PRO A 536 29.78 18.16 19.09
CA PRO A 536 28.69 17.20 19.18
C PRO A 536 27.33 17.90 19.02
N VAL A 537 26.50 17.41 18.08
CA VAL A 537 25.17 17.98 17.79
C VAL A 537 24.06 17.38 18.64
N ILE A 538 24.24 16.15 19.12
CA ILE A 538 23.29 15.43 19.98
C ILE A 538 23.82 15.51 21.43
N PRO A 539 23.15 16.25 22.34
CA PRO A 539 23.52 16.28 23.75
C PRO A 539 23.46 14.92 24.43
N ASP A 540 24.34 14.68 25.41
CA ASP A 540 24.50 13.40 26.13
C ASP A 540 23.19 12.76 26.61
N LYS A 541 22.22 13.56 27.08
CA LYS A 541 20.91 13.07 27.55
C LYS A 541 20.06 12.37 26.47
N PHE A 542 20.34 12.65 25.20
CA PHE A 542 19.69 12.03 24.05
C PHE A 542 20.51 10.89 23.44
N ILE A 543 21.75 10.65 23.91
CA ILE A 543 22.59 9.58 23.37
C ILE A 543 22.15 8.24 23.98
N ARG A 544 21.83 7.28 23.12
CA ARG A 544 21.41 5.94 23.54
C ARG A 544 22.52 5.18 24.27
N THR A 545 22.29 4.91 25.55
CA THR A 545 23.13 4.02 26.36
C THR A 545 22.63 2.57 26.40
N SER A 546 21.37 2.33 26.05
CA SER A 546 20.78 0.98 26.06
C SER A 546 21.27 0.11 24.90
N LEU A 547 21.46 -1.19 25.18
CA LEU A 547 21.68 -2.20 24.14
C LEU A 547 20.36 -2.57 23.45
N PHE A 548 20.45 -3.05 22.21
CA PHE A 548 19.34 -3.52 21.39
C PHE A 548 19.81 -4.68 20.48
N MET A 549 18.88 -5.48 19.95
CA MET A 549 19.15 -6.60 19.03
C MET A 549 20.19 -7.60 19.57
N GLN A 550 20.14 -7.87 20.87
CA GLN A 550 21.08 -8.75 21.57
C GLN A 550 20.75 -10.25 21.41
N HIS A 551 19.59 -10.59 20.82
CA HIS A 551 19.22 -11.97 20.52
C HIS A 551 20.20 -12.59 19.49
N PRO A 552 20.61 -13.86 19.63
CA PRO A 552 21.62 -14.47 18.74
C PRO A 552 21.31 -14.39 17.24
N THR A 553 20.04 -14.37 16.83
CA THR A 553 19.64 -14.20 15.43
C THR A 553 20.32 -13.00 14.77
N PHE A 554 20.31 -11.83 15.42
CA PHE A 554 20.89 -10.60 14.88
C PHE A 554 22.43 -10.58 14.91
N ASN A 555 23.06 -11.66 15.37
CA ASN A 555 24.49 -11.77 15.64
C ASN A 555 25.10 -13.05 15.03
N SER A 556 24.38 -13.76 14.15
CA SER A 556 24.78 -15.08 13.60
C SER A 556 24.80 -15.16 12.06
N TYR A 557 24.35 -14.14 11.33
CA TYR A 557 24.07 -14.24 9.89
C TYR A 557 24.59 -13.03 9.08
N HIS A 558 25.79 -12.54 9.41
CA HIS A 558 26.36 -11.32 8.84
C HIS A 558 27.11 -11.53 7.51
N SER A 559 27.61 -12.74 7.21
CA SER A 559 28.12 -13.01 5.86
C SER A 559 26.97 -13.31 4.89
N GLU A 560 27.14 -12.94 3.61
CA GLU A 560 26.12 -13.20 2.58
C GLU A 560 25.77 -14.70 2.46
N THR A 561 26.75 -15.59 2.70
CA THR A 561 26.55 -17.05 2.71
C THR A 561 25.69 -17.52 3.88
N GLU A 562 25.85 -16.92 5.07
CA GLU A 562 25.04 -17.26 6.25
C GLU A 562 23.62 -16.68 6.13
N MET A 563 23.49 -15.45 5.65
CA MET A 563 22.20 -14.83 5.33
C MET A 563 21.42 -15.63 4.28
N LEU A 564 22.06 -16.00 3.17
CA LEU A 564 21.45 -16.85 2.13
C LEU A 564 20.97 -18.20 2.71
N ARG A 565 21.78 -18.84 3.56
CA ARG A 565 21.40 -20.08 4.24
C ARG A 565 20.24 -19.89 5.22
N TYR A 566 20.20 -18.78 5.94
CA TYR A 566 19.10 -18.47 6.87
C TYR A 566 17.79 -18.20 6.15
N ILE A 567 17.81 -17.36 5.11
CA ILE A 567 16.66 -17.10 4.23
C ILE A 567 16.13 -18.42 3.65
N TYR A 568 17.00 -19.27 3.09
CA TYR A 568 16.60 -20.57 2.54
C TYR A 568 16.08 -21.55 3.61
N HIS A 569 16.66 -21.54 4.81
CA HIS A 569 16.21 -22.36 5.95
C HIS A 569 14.84 -21.94 6.48
N LEU A 570 14.49 -20.64 6.42
CA LEU A 570 13.14 -20.19 6.73
C LEU A 570 12.18 -20.53 5.57
N GLN A 571 12.60 -20.29 4.33
CA GLN A 571 11.80 -20.61 3.13
C GLN A 571 11.37 -22.09 3.08
N SER A 572 12.25 -23.02 3.49
CA SER A 572 11.95 -24.46 3.48
C SER A 572 10.99 -24.93 4.58
N LYS A 573 10.59 -24.06 5.52
CA LYS A 573 9.55 -24.34 6.53
C LYS A 573 8.13 -24.02 6.03
N ASP A 574 7.99 -23.36 4.87
CA ASP A 574 6.76 -22.67 4.49
C ASP A 574 6.20 -23.15 3.14
N LEU A 575 4.93 -23.55 3.15
CA LEU A 575 4.21 -23.94 1.92
C LEU A 575 3.88 -22.69 1.07
N SER A 576 3.94 -22.84 -0.26
CA SER A 576 3.74 -21.76 -1.23
C SER A 576 3.28 -22.28 -2.59
N LEU A 577 2.83 -21.40 -3.49
CA LEU A 577 2.41 -21.77 -4.85
C LEU A 577 3.55 -22.36 -5.70
N ALA A 578 4.81 -22.20 -5.29
CA ALA A 578 5.94 -22.90 -5.88
C ALA A 578 5.98 -24.42 -5.56
N HIS A 579 5.16 -24.89 -4.61
CA HIS A 579 5.06 -26.29 -4.19
C HIS A 579 3.77 -26.96 -4.68
N SER A 580 2.61 -26.32 -4.48
CA SER A 580 1.29 -26.88 -4.80
C SER A 580 0.22 -25.79 -4.97
N MET A 581 -0.93 -26.16 -5.53
CA MET A 581 -2.16 -25.37 -5.36
C MET A 581 -2.47 -25.19 -3.88
N ILE A 582 -2.91 -23.99 -3.49
CA ILE A 582 -3.40 -23.67 -2.14
C ILE A 582 -4.81 -23.08 -2.28
N SER A 583 -5.83 -23.91 -2.04
CA SER A 583 -7.22 -23.72 -2.49
C SER A 583 -8.10 -22.85 -1.58
N LEU A 584 -7.53 -21.79 -0.98
CA LEU A 584 -8.26 -20.97 -0.02
C LEU A 584 -9.38 -20.16 -0.69
N GLY A 585 -10.62 -20.41 -0.26
CA GLY A 585 -11.81 -19.69 -0.71
C GLY A 585 -11.73 -18.19 -0.43
N SER A 586 -12.28 -17.37 -1.34
CA SER A 586 -12.29 -15.89 -1.31
C SER A 586 -10.89 -15.21 -1.30
N CYS A 587 -9.80 -15.98 -1.28
CA CYS A 587 -8.42 -15.48 -1.37
C CYS A 587 -7.86 -15.46 -2.81
N THR A 588 -8.53 -16.11 -3.77
CA THR A 588 -8.18 -16.13 -5.20
C THR A 588 -6.70 -16.41 -5.49
N MET A 589 -6.17 -17.54 -5.00
CA MET A 589 -4.75 -17.90 -5.15
C MET A 589 -4.34 -18.31 -6.59
N LYS A 590 -4.42 -17.36 -7.53
CA LYS A 590 -3.95 -17.48 -8.93
C LYS A 590 -2.43 -17.25 -9.04
N LEU A 591 -1.89 -17.51 -10.23
CA LEU A 591 -0.50 -17.21 -10.60
C LEU A 591 -0.13 -15.74 -10.36
N ASN A 592 0.96 -15.50 -9.62
CA ASN A 592 1.77 -14.28 -9.66
C ASN A 592 2.87 -14.51 -10.72
N ALA A 593 2.73 -13.97 -11.93
CA ALA A 593 3.64 -14.31 -13.02
C ALA A 593 4.95 -13.52 -12.93
N THR A 594 6.09 -14.15 -13.20
CA THR A 594 7.41 -13.48 -13.16
C THR A 594 7.44 -12.21 -14.02
N THR A 595 6.76 -12.22 -15.16
CA THR A 595 6.57 -11.10 -16.09
C THR A 595 5.83 -9.91 -15.46
N GLU A 596 4.92 -10.15 -14.49
CA GLU A 596 4.22 -9.13 -13.70
C GLU A 596 5.07 -8.63 -12.52
N MET A 597 5.95 -9.50 -11.96
CA MET A 597 6.80 -9.21 -10.81
C MET A 597 8.06 -8.39 -11.16
N ILE A 598 8.69 -8.67 -12.32
CA ILE A 598 9.97 -8.06 -12.76
C ILE A 598 9.99 -6.51 -12.68
N PRO A 599 8.93 -5.76 -13.07
CA PRO A 599 8.96 -4.31 -13.03
C PRO A 599 9.05 -3.70 -11.63
N VAL A 600 8.67 -4.42 -10.57
CA VAL A 600 8.60 -3.88 -9.19
C VAL A 600 9.99 -3.53 -8.64
N THR A 601 11.04 -4.23 -9.07
CA THR A 601 12.41 -3.97 -8.63
C THR A 601 13.18 -3.03 -9.57
N TRP A 602 12.58 -2.54 -10.66
CA TRP A 602 13.21 -1.55 -11.54
C TRP A 602 13.36 -0.20 -10.85
N PRO A 603 14.57 0.42 -10.84
CA PRO A 603 14.82 1.72 -10.23
C PRO A 603 13.84 2.83 -10.64
N GLU A 604 13.38 2.83 -11.90
CA GLU A 604 12.42 3.83 -12.38
C GLU A 604 11.05 3.78 -11.70
N PHE A 605 10.73 2.70 -10.97
CA PHE A 605 9.60 2.62 -10.05
C PHE A 605 10.08 2.60 -8.59
N SER A 606 11.04 1.74 -8.26
CA SER A 606 11.43 1.44 -6.88
C SER A 606 12.20 2.57 -6.17
N GLU A 607 12.88 3.47 -6.89
CA GLU A 607 13.70 4.56 -6.33
C GLU A 607 13.01 5.95 -6.37
N ILE A 608 11.77 6.06 -6.86
CA ILE A 608 11.06 7.35 -6.89
C ILE A 608 10.48 7.67 -5.49
N HIS A 609 10.73 8.88 -5.00
CA HIS A 609 10.20 9.37 -3.73
C HIS A 609 8.70 9.75 -3.87
N PRO A 610 7.79 9.37 -2.95
CA PRO A 610 6.34 9.64 -3.07
C PRO A 610 5.99 11.13 -3.26
N PHE A 611 6.77 12.02 -2.66
CA PHE A 611 6.60 13.47 -2.76
C PHE A 611 7.53 14.13 -3.78
N ALA A 612 8.08 13.37 -4.74
CA ALA A 612 8.82 13.92 -5.86
C ALA A 612 7.93 14.80 -6.76
N PRO A 613 8.47 15.85 -7.42
CA PRO A 613 7.73 16.67 -8.38
C PRO A 613 7.06 15.85 -9.48
N SER A 614 5.80 16.16 -9.80
CA SER A 614 4.96 15.35 -10.70
C SER A 614 5.48 15.24 -12.15
N ASP A 615 6.42 16.09 -12.57
CA ASP A 615 7.09 15.98 -13.87
C ASP A 615 8.22 14.94 -13.89
N GLN A 616 8.58 14.40 -12.72
CA GLN A 616 9.52 13.30 -12.51
C GLN A 616 8.82 11.94 -12.37
N ALA A 617 7.51 11.93 -12.11
CA ALA A 617 6.69 10.73 -11.90
C ALA A 617 5.68 10.49 -13.04
N LYS A 618 6.04 10.84 -14.28
CA LYS A 618 5.14 10.76 -15.45
C LYS A 618 4.77 9.32 -15.83
N GLY A 619 5.73 8.40 -15.76
CA GLY A 619 5.53 6.97 -16.00
C GLY A 619 4.57 6.38 -14.97
N TYR A 620 4.74 6.77 -13.69
CA TYR A 620 3.78 6.46 -12.64
C TYR A 620 2.40 7.03 -12.93
N LYS A 621 2.30 8.31 -13.34
CA LYS A 621 1.02 8.92 -13.71
C LYS A 621 0.33 8.19 -14.85
N LEU A 622 1.06 7.82 -15.91
CA LEU A 622 0.49 7.07 -17.04
C LEU A 622 -0.01 5.68 -16.61
N LEU A 623 0.80 4.95 -15.83
CA LEU A 623 0.44 3.65 -15.26
C LEU A 623 -0.82 3.72 -14.39
N ILE A 624 -0.92 4.75 -13.55
CA ILE A 624 -2.09 5.02 -12.69
C ILE A 624 -3.32 5.29 -13.57
N GLN A 625 -3.23 6.21 -14.53
CA GLN A 625 -4.38 6.59 -15.36
C GLN A 625 -4.88 5.47 -16.28
N GLU A 626 -3.99 4.61 -16.77
CA GLU A 626 -4.38 3.40 -17.51
C GLU A 626 -5.05 2.36 -16.61
N LEU A 627 -4.52 2.14 -15.40
CA LEU A 627 -5.10 1.19 -14.45
C LEU A 627 -6.46 1.68 -13.89
N GLU A 628 -6.61 2.98 -13.62
CA GLU A 628 -7.88 3.58 -13.21
C GLU A 628 -8.95 3.41 -14.30
N ARG A 629 -8.59 3.66 -15.57
CA ARG A 629 -9.47 3.46 -16.74
C ARG A 629 -9.86 1.99 -16.93
N ASP A 630 -8.88 1.08 -16.87
CA ASP A 630 -9.11 -0.33 -17.16
C ASP A 630 -9.91 -1.00 -16.01
N LEU A 631 -9.71 -0.55 -14.76
CA LEU A 631 -10.54 -0.96 -13.62
C LEU A 631 -11.95 -0.37 -13.69
N ALA A 632 -12.13 0.87 -14.15
CA ALA A 632 -13.44 1.46 -14.40
C ALA A 632 -14.25 0.65 -15.42
N GLU A 633 -13.66 0.31 -16.58
CA GLU A 633 -14.28 -0.57 -17.59
C GLU A 633 -14.59 -1.98 -17.04
N ILE A 634 -13.73 -2.55 -16.19
CA ILE A 634 -13.96 -3.87 -15.56
C ILE A 634 -15.09 -3.83 -14.52
N THR A 635 -15.34 -2.69 -13.88
CA THR A 635 -16.30 -2.56 -12.76
C THR A 635 -17.60 -1.86 -13.13
N GLY A 636 -17.63 -1.15 -14.26
CA GLY A 636 -18.74 -0.30 -14.70
C GLY A 636 -18.84 1.05 -13.96
N PHE A 637 -17.95 1.35 -13.02
CA PHE A 637 -17.94 2.62 -12.27
C PHE A 637 -17.35 3.78 -13.08
N ASP A 638 -17.81 5.01 -12.83
CA ASP A 638 -17.32 6.23 -13.47
C ASP A 638 -15.84 6.59 -13.17
N GLY A 639 -15.25 5.99 -12.12
CA GLY A 639 -13.87 6.26 -11.72
C GLY A 639 -13.39 5.39 -10.57
N VAL A 640 -12.07 5.37 -10.35
CA VAL A 640 -11.38 4.51 -9.38
C VAL A 640 -10.36 5.34 -8.61
N SER A 641 -10.08 4.98 -7.35
CA SER A 641 -9.00 5.58 -6.55
C SER A 641 -8.01 4.51 -6.10
N LEU A 642 -6.73 4.69 -6.41
CA LEU A 642 -5.65 3.76 -6.05
C LEU A 642 -4.98 4.09 -4.70
N GLN A 643 -5.53 5.02 -3.91
CA GLN A 643 -5.00 5.37 -2.58
C GLN A 643 -5.16 4.26 -1.51
N PRO A 644 -6.27 3.50 -1.44
CA PRO A 644 -6.47 2.52 -0.37
C PRO A 644 -5.53 1.30 -0.49
N ASN A 645 -4.57 1.19 0.43
CA ASN A 645 -3.50 0.18 0.42
C ASN A 645 -3.87 -1.21 1.00
N SER A 646 -5.16 -1.51 1.16
CA SER A 646 -5.70 -2.85 1.46
C SER A 646 -7.22 -2.90 1.21
N GLY A 647 -7.82 -4.09 1.10
CA GLY A 647 -9.27 -4.24 0.93
C GLY A 647 -10.09 -3.58 2.04
N ALA A 648 -9.67 -3.76 3.30
CA ALA A 648 -10.28 -3.10 4.46
C ALA A 648 -10.14 -1.56 4.44
N GLN A 649 -9.07 -1.02 3.85
CA GLN A 649 -8.98 0.42 3.61
C GLN A 649 -9.87 0.89 2.46
N GLY A 650 -10.09 0.05 1.44
CA GLY A 650 -11.08 0.28 0.38
C GLY A 650 -12.48 0.40 0.96
N GLU A 651 -12.89 -0.55 1.80
CA GLU A 651 -14.17 -0.52 2.53
C GLU A 651 -14.33 0.76 3.36
N TYR A 652 -13.34 1.09 4.20
CA TYR A 652 -13.38 2.31 5.00
C TYR A 652 -13.51 3.55 4.10
N THR A 653 -12.75 3.61 3.00
CA THR A 653 -12.77 4.76 2.08
C THR A 653 -14.12 4.89 1.37
N GLY A 654 -14.70 3.80 0.87
CA GLY A 654 -16.05 3.80 0.27
C GLY A 654 -17.11 4.30 1.25
N LEU A 655 -17.09 3.81 2.50
CA LEU A 655 -18.02 4.28 3.53
C LEU A 655 -17.78 5.75 3.95
N ARG A 656 -16.53 6.25 3.91
CA ARG A 656 -16.25 7.70 4.07
C ARG A 656 -16.82 8.52 2.91
N VAL A 657 -16.73 8.02 1.68
CA VAL A 657 -17.30 8.68 0.49
C VAL A 657 -18.83 8.70 0.55
N ILE A 658 -19.47 7.61 0.97
CA ILE A 658 -20.94 7.55 1.17
C ILE A 658 -21.40 8.54 2.25
N ASP A 659 -20.72 8.64 3.40
CA ASP A 659 -21.01 9.66 4.42
C ASP A 659 -20.80 11.09 3.89
N ALA A 660 -19.70 11.35 3.16
CA ALA A 660 -19.45 12.65 2.54
C ALA A 660 -20.52 13.01 1.49
N TYR A 661 -20.97 12.03 0.71
CA TYR A 661 -22.07 12.19 -0.25
C TYR A 661 -23.38 12.54 0.45
N HIS A 662 -23.79 11.80 1.49
CA HIS A 662 -24.97 12.15 2.28
C HIS A 662 -24.86 13.55 2.91
N LYS A 663 -23.72 13.89 3.53
CA LYS A 663 -23.44 15.23 4.05
C LYS A 663 -23.57 16.32 2.97
N SER A 664 -23.12 16.06 1.74
CA SER A 664 -23.24 17.01 0.61
C SER A 664 -24.69 17.30 0.21
N ARG A 665 -25.62 16.34 0.42
CA ARG A 665 -27.07 16.53 0.24
C ARG A 665 -27.77 17.14 1.47
N GLY A 666 -27.06 17.31 2.59
CA GLY A 666 -27.61 17.73 3.88
C GLY A 666 -28.11 16.59 4.78
N ASP A 667 -27.96 15.33 4.37
CA ASP A 667 -28.42 14.11 5.07
C ASP A 667 -27.54 13.74 6.29
N ASN A 668 -27.21 14.71 7.16
CA ASN A 668 -26.32 14.56 8.33
C ASN A 668 -26.78 13.56 9.42
N LYS A 669 -27.87 12.81 9.18
CA LYS A 669 -28.44 11.79 10.06
C LYS A 669 -28.28 10.36 9.53
N ARG A 670 -27.82 10.19 8.28
CA ARG A 670 -27.63 8.87 7.68
C ARG A 670 -26.34 8.26 8.21
N ASN A 671 -26.46 7.26 9.09
CA ASN A 671 -25.32 6.53 9.69
C ASN A 671 -25.57 5.03 9.92
N VAL A 672 -26.72 4.47 9.55
CA VAL A 672 -26.99 3.03 9.66
C VAL A 672 -26.39 2.31 8.46
N CYS A 673 -25.63 1.25 8.73
CA CYS A 673 -25.07 0.37 7.73
C CYS A 673 -25.69 -1.03 7.86
N LEU A 674 -26.43 -1.46 6.83
CA LEU A 674 -27.00 -2.80 6.74
C LEU A 674 -25.92 -3.78 6.24
N ILE A 675 -25.69 -4.87 6.97
CA ILE A 675 -24.63 -5.84 6.65
C ILE A 675 -25.15 -7.28 6.82
N PRO A 676 -25.10 -8.15 5.79
CA PRO A 676 -25.45 -9.56 5.92
C PRO A 676 -24.62 -10.32 6.98
N ASP A 677 -25.21 -11.30 7.66
CA ASP A 677 -24.46 -12.16 8.59
C ASP A 677 -23.34 -12.97 7.91
N SER A 678 -23.47 -13.15 6.59
CA SER A 678 -22.51 -13.81 5.70
C SER A 678 -21.30 -12.96 5.35
N ALA A 679 -21.39 -11.62 5.40
CA ALA A 679 -20.33 -10.72 4.96
C ALA A 679 -19.01 -10.98 5.71
N HIS A 680 -17.86 -10.64 5.12
CA HIS A 680 -16.57 -10.82 5.76
C HIS A 680 -16.45 -10.00 7.08
N GLY A 681 -15.43 -10.28 7.90
CA GLY A 681 -15.30 -9.65 9.22
C GLY A 681 -14.78 -8.22 9.15
N THR A 682 -14.19 -7.82 8.02
CA THR A 682 -13.73 -6.46 7.72
C THR A 682 -14.91 -5.51 7.58
N ASN A 683 -15.93 -5.84 6.77
CA ASN A 683 -17.08 -4.98 6.46
C ASN A 683 -17.71 -4.33 7.72
N PRO A 684 -18.10 -5.09 8.77
CA PRO A 684 -18.66 -4.50 10.00
C PRO A 684 -17.63 -3.78 10.88
N ALA A 685 -16.34 -4.11 10.79
CA ALA A 685 -15.28 -3.38 11.48
C ALA A 685 -15.00 -2.02 10.79
N SER A 686 -14.96 -2.01 9.46
CA SER A 686 -14.83 -0.82 8.61
C SER A 686 -16.01 0.13 8.79
N ALA A 687 -17.23 -0.40 8.90
CA ALA A 687 -18.43 0.39 9.18
C ALA A 687 -18.37 1.08 10.56
N VAL A 688 -18.01 0.37 11.63
CA VAL A 688 -17.82 0.99 12.96
C VAL A 688 -16.67 2.01 12.94
N MET A 689 -15.57 1.71 12.23
CA MET A 689 -14.45 2.64 12.07
C MET A 689 -14.83 3.91 11.28
N ALA A 690 -15.76 3.80 10.33
CA ALA A 690 -16.36 4.92 9.60
C ALA A 690 -17.49 5.64 10.38
N GLY A 691 -17.73 5.29 11.64
CA GLY A 691 -18.74 5.92 12.51
C GLY A 691 -20.17 5.42 12.32
N MET A 692 -20.37 4.35 11.54
CA MET A 692 -21.68 3.81 11.21
C MET A 692 -22.20 2.80 12.25
N SER A 693 -23.51 2.80 12.44
CA SER A 693 -24.24 1.83 13.27
C SER A 693 -24.56 0.58 12.44
N VAL A 694 -23.87 -0.53 12.73
CA VAL A 694 -24.08 -1.81 12.02
C VAL A 694 -25.39 -2.46 12.45
N VAL A 695 -26.25 -2.76 11.47
CA VAL A 695 -27.48 -3.54 11.64
C VAL A 695 -27.38 -4.80 10.75
N GLN A 696 -27.48 -5.97 11.37
CA GLN A 696 -27.27 -7.25 10.69
C GLN A 696 -28.51 -7.70 9.91
N ILE A 697 -28.32 -8.18 8.68
CA ILE A 697 -29.37 -8.83 7.86
C ILE A 697 -29.19 -10.36 7.92
N GLU A 698 -30.29 -11.10 8.08
CA GLU A 698 -30.27 -12.56 8.09
C GLU A 698 -29.91 -13.15 6.71
N CYS A 699 -29.10 -14.21 6.70
CA CYS A 699 -28.91 -15.10 5.56
C CYS A 699 -29.52 -16.49 5.83
N LYS A 700 -30.29 -17.03 4.89
CA LYS A 700 -30.94 -18.35 4.99
C LYS A 700 -30.37 -19.27 3.91
N ASN A 701 -29.74 -20.36 4.35
CA ASN A 701 -28.99 -21.30 3.50
C ASN A 701 -27.92 -20.63 2.61
N GLY A 702 -27.37 -19.49 3.04
CA GLY A 702 -26.38 -18.72 2.30
C GLY A 702 -26.95 -17.66 1.34
N VAL A 703 -28.28 -17.51 1.28
CA VAL A 703 -28.98 -16.49 0.46
C VAL A 703 -29.51 -15.37 1.36
N LEU A 704 -29.49 -14.12 0.87
CA LEU A 704 -29.97 -12.93 1.57
C LEU A 704 -31.48 -13.00 1.88
N ASN A 705 -31.89 -12.74 3.12
CA ASN A 705 -33.31 -12.67 3.49
C ASN A 705 -33.93 -11.33 3.05
N MET A 706 -34.37 -11.25 1.80
CA MET A 706 -34.97 -10.05 1.18
C MET A 706 -36.08 -9.38 2.01
N LYS A 707 -36.88 -10.16 2.77
CA LYS A 707 -37.94 -9.62 3.63
C LYS A 707 -37.40 -8.94 4.89
N ASP A 708 -36.29 -9.44 5.42
CA ASP A 708 -35.57 -8.84 6.55
C ASP A 708 -34.79 -7.61 6.11
N LEU A 709 -34.22 -7.63 4.89
CA LEU A 709 -33.62 -6.46 4.24
C LEU A 709 -34.64 -5.33 4.09
N GLU A 710 -35.79 -5.56 3.44
CA GLU A 710 -36.79 -4.50 3.24
C GLU A 710 -37.37 -3.98 4.57
N MET A 711 -37.65 -4.87 5.53
CA MET A 711 -38.14 -4.48 6.87
C MET A 711 -37.14 -3.57 7.59
N LYS A 712 -35.83 -3.89 7.56
CA LYS A 712 -34.79 -3.09 8.22
C LYS A 712 -34.47 -1.81 7.46
N ALA A 713 -34.51 -1.83 6.13
CA ALA A 713 -34.32 -0.64 5.30
C ALA A 713 -35.48 0.35 5.48
N GLU A 714 -36.74 -0.11 5.59
CA GLU A 714 -37.89 0.74 5.92
C GLU A 714 -37.79 1.29 7.35
N ALA A 715 -37.50 0.42 8.34
CA ALA A 715 -37.39 0.81 9.75
C ALA A 715 -36.27 1.84 10.01
N HIS A 716 -35.21 1.83 9.20
CA HIS A 716 -34.09 2.77 9.29
C HIS A 716 -34.06 3.83 8.18
N LYS A 717 -35.09 4.00 7.35
CA LYS A 717 -35.08 4.85 6.13
C LYS A 717 -34.56 6.29 6.31
N ASP A 718 -34.77 6.89 7.49
CA ASP A 718 -34.37 8.26 7.82
C ASP A 718 -32.91 8.35 8.36
N GLN A 719 -32.27 7.19 8.55
CA GLN A 719 -30.92 6.99 9.06
C GLN A 719 -30.06 6.06 8.17
N LEU A 720 -30.63 5.43 7.14
CA LEU A 720 -29.95 4.47 6.27
C LEU A 720 -28.87 5.16 5.45
N ALA A 721 -27.61 4.85 5.71
CA ALA A 721 -26.47 5.31 4.91
C ALA A 721 -26.11 4.26 3.87
N ALA A 722 -25.73 3.07 4.31
CA ALA A 722 -25.10 2.07 3.46
C ALA A 722 -25.75 0.69 3.59
N PHE A 723 -25.59 -0.10 2.53
CA PHE A 723 -25.68 -1.56 2.54
C PHE A 723 -24.36 -2.11 2.02
N MET A 724 -23.73 -3.03 2.75
CA MET A 724 -22.50 -3.70 2.31
C MET A 724 -22.81 -5.12 1.85
N VAL A 725 -22.53 -5.43 0.58
CA VAL A 725 -22.80 -6.74 -0.02
C VAL A 725 -21.56 -7.29 -0.72
N THR A 726 -21.17 -8.53 -0.41
CA THR A 726 -20.15 -9.27 -1.18
C THR A 726 -20.86 -9.99 -2.33
N TYR A 727 -20.38 -9.84 -3.57
CA TYR A 727 -20.99 -10.53 -4.72
C TYR A 727 -19.96 -11.18 -5.68
N PRO A 728 -20.16 -12.44 -6.13
CA PRO A 728 -21.06 -13.44 -5.52
C PRO A 728 -20.78 -13.59 -4.02
N SER A 729 -21.74 -14.10 -3.25
CA SER A 729 -21.68 -14.05 -1.79
C SER A 729 -20.52 -14.88 -1.22
N THR A 730 -20.19 -14.69 0.06
CA THR A 730 -19.08 -15.40 0.73
C THR A 730 -19.24 -16.92 0.76
N TYR A 731 -20.43 -17.45 0.43
CA TYR A 731 -20.70 -18.86 0.20
C TYR A 731 -20.30 -19.37 -1.21
N GLY A 732 -19.84 -18.48 -2.10
CA GLY A 732 -19.49 -18.79 -3.49
C GLY A 732 -20.70 -18.88 -4.43
N VAL A 733 -21.81 -18.20 -4.10
CA VAL A 733 -23.10 -18.31 -4.78
C VAL A 733 -23.49 -16.98 -5.42
N PHE A 734 -23.94 -17.03 -6.68
CA PHE A 734 -24.64 -15.91 -7.32
C PHE A 734 -26.12 -15.94 -6.92
N GLU A 735 -26.68 -14.80 -6.53
CA GLU A 735 -28.04 -14.69 -5.98
C GLU A 735 -28.90 -13.81 -6.91
N ASP A 736 -30.01 -14.35 -7.42
CA ASP A 736 -30.92 -13.62 -8.33
C ASP A 736 -31.45 -12.30 -7.75
N GLY A 737 -31.59 -12.23 -6.42
CA GLY A 737 -32.18 -11.10 -5.71
C GLY A 737 -31.27 -9.88 -5.52
N VAL A 738 -30.01 -9.91 -5.98
CA VAL A 738 -29.05 -8.83 -5.67
C VAL A 738 -29.47 -7.47 -6.23
N VAL A 739 -29.98 -7.41 -7.47
CA VAL A 739 -30.43 -6.13 -8.07
C VAL A 739 -31.61 -5.56 -7.30
N GLN A 740 -32.57 -6.41 -6.92
CA GLN A 740 -33.70 -6.03 -6.07
C GLN A 740 -33.23 -5.54 -4.68
N ALA A 741 -32.13 -6.08 -4.15
CA ALA A 741 -31.56 -5.63 -2.89
C ALA A 741 -31.02 -4.19 -3.03
N CYS A 742 -30.31 -3.89 -4.11
CA CYS A 742 -29.85 -2.55 -4.44
C CYS A 742 -31.03 -1.57 -4.59
N GLU A 743 -32.04 -1.93 -5.40
CA GLU A 743 -33.28 -1.15 -5.58
C GLU A 743 -33.98 -0.82 -4.25
N ILE A 744 -34.04 -1.78 -3.31
CA ILE A 744 -34.61 -1.58 -1.98
C ILE A 744 -33.82 -0.53 -1.17
N ILE A 745 -32.49 -0.54 -1.26
CA ILE A 745 -31.63 0.40 -0.53
C ILE A 745 -31.73 1.82 -1.12
N HIS A 746 -31.69 1.93 -2.44
CA HIS A 746 -31.88 3.20 -3.15
C HIS A 746 -33.28 3.78 -2.90
N LYS A 747 -34.33 2.95 -2.88
CA LYS A 747 -35.72 3.32 -2.51
C LYS A 747 -35.81 3.98 -1.13
N TYR A 748 -34.99 3.58 -0.16
CA TYR A 748 -34.92 4.18 1.18
C TYR A 748 -33.77 5.19 1.36
N GLY A 749 -33.13 5.61 0.26
CA GLY A 749 -32.20 6.75 0.18
C GLY A 749 -30.76 6.48 0.62
N GLY A 750 -30.40 5.21 0.85
CA GLY A 750 -29.02 4.77 1.11
C GLY A 750 -28.23 4.49 -0.16
N GLN A 751 -27.01 3.98 0.02
CA GLN A 751 -26.07 3.59 -1.04
C GLN A 751 -25.57 2.14 -0.83
N VAL A 752 -25.06 1.52 -1.88
CA VAL A 752 -24.71 0.10 -1.96
C VAL A 752 -23.22 -0.07 -2.17
N TYR A 753 -22.48 -0.29 -1.09
CA TYR A 753 -21.07 -0.65 -1.17
C TYR A 753 -20.94 -2.13 -1.56
N MET A 754 -20.36 -2.43 -2.72
CA MET A 754 -20.03 -3.81 -3.09
C MET A 754 -18.61 -4.19 -2.65
N ASP A 755 -18.51 -5.23 -1.84
CA ASP A 755 -17.26 -5.90 -1.50
C ASP A 755 -16.77 -6.72 -2.71
N GLY A 756 -15.78 -6.15 -3.40
CA GLY A 756 -15.16 -6.68 -4.61
C GLY A 756 -14.17 -7.83 -4.41
N ALA A 757 -14.03 -8.41 -3.21
CA ALA A 757 -13.11 -9.53 -2.98
C ALA A 757 -13.35 -10.72 -3.95
N ASN A 758 -14.61 -10.98 -4.29
CA ASN A 758 -15.01 -12.09 -5.18
C ASN A 758 -15.10 -11.69 -6.66
N LEU A 759 -14.60 -10.51 -7.07
CA LEU A 759 -14.69 -9.99 -8.45
C LEU A 759 -14.07 -10.94 -9.50
N ASN A 760 -13.15 -11.84 -9.11
CA ASN A 760 -12.60 -12.86 -10.00
C ASN A 760 -13.67 -13.81 -10.62
N ALA A 761 -14.85 -13.90 -10.02
CA ALA A 761 -16.00 -14.62 -10.61
C ALA A 761 -16.84 -13.75 -11.56
N GLN A 762 -16.65 -12.42 -11.55
CA GLN A 762 -17.43 -11.45 -12.33
C GLN A 762 -16.73 -10.99 -13.62
N ILE A 763 -15.41 -10.71 -13.59
CA ILE A 763 -14.68 -9.99 -14.65
C ILE A 763 -15.02 -10.52 -16.07
N GLY A 764 -15.62 -9.64 -16.89
CA GLY A 764 -15.98 -9.94 -18.28
C GLY A 764 -17.24 -10.79 -18.47
N LEU A 765 -17.94 -11.12 -17.38
CA LEU A 765 -19.21 -11.88 -17.36
C LEU A 765 -20.37 -11.06 -16.76
N CYS A 766 -20.08 -10.21 -15.77
CA CYS A 766 -20.97 -9.24 -15.14
C CYS A 766 -20.13 -8.17 -14.42
N ASP A 767 -20.76 -7.08 -13.96
CA ASP A 767 -20.08 -5.94 -13.36
C ASP A 767 -20.86 -5.32 -12.18
N PRO A 768 -20.17 -4.77 -11.16
CA PRO A 768 -20.75 -4.08 -10.01
C PRO A 768 -21.82 -3.02 -10.35
N ALA A 769 -21.58 -2.18 -11.36
CA ALA A 769 -22.53 -1.12 -11.72
C ALA A 769 -23.85 -1.67 -12.27
N THR A 770 -23.80 -2.70 -13.12
CA THR A 770 -25.01 -3.41 -13.62
C THR A 770 -25.74 -4.17 -12.51
N ILE A 771 -25.06 -4.52 -11.41
CA ILE A 771 -25.68 -5.06 -10.19
C ILE A 771 -26.39 -3.98 -9.36
N GLY A 772 -26.03 -2.70 -9.53
CA GLY A 772 -26.56 -1.57 -8.78
C GLY A 772 -25.73 -1.16 -7.56
N ALA A 773 -24.41 -1.38 -7.60
CA ALA A 773 -23.48 -0.82 -6.62
C ALA A 773 -23.21 0.68 -6.88
N ASP A 774 -22.86 1.42 -5.81
CA ASP A 774 -22.44 2.84 -5.83
C ASP A 774 -20.93 2.99 -5.48
#